data_AF-A0A497BNI6-F1
#
_entry.id   AF-A0A497BNI6-F1
#
_cell.length_a   1.000
_cell.length_b   1.000
_cell.length_c   1.000
_cell.angle_alpha   90.00
_cell.angle_beta   90.00
_cell.angle_gamma   90.00
#
_symmetry.space_group_name_H-M   'P 1'
#
loop_
_entity.id
_entity.type
_entity.pdbx_description
1 polymer ?
#
loop_
_entity_poly.entity_id
_entity_poly.type
_entity_poly.pdbx_seq_one_letter_code
_entity_poly.pdbx_strand_id
1 'polypeptide(L)'
;MQSMNPRSDFLVRSDLEQVAPFVADLIRWEEERQARKLILIPSESTAPQAVRQALGSVFQNVYAEGYPPLRMTRDPEGRLRDVPWQLAFYRRYADRRFYKGVDYVHFVECLAQRRCAEAFAHASIKPEHIHVNVQPLSGAAANLAVYWALMKPGDTLMGLDLFQGGHLTHGSEFNISGQRYRVVSYGVDPQTEKLDYDRIRDMAREHHPKVIVAGYTSYPWAPDWEAFRAIADEVGAYLMADIAHAAGMAAASVYPNPVGVADVTTFTTHKTICGPRGAVVLTTDEELSQAIDMAIFPGEQGGPHVNKFAAMAVAFGIAQTAEFHRLQRQIAANAQALAKGLEGRGLRLAYGGTDTHLMLIDLKSVQGDHPVWGEPAVRILDLAGIVANKNTIPGDTETSLAMGIRLGTPWITQRGLDEADMDRLAGLIQRILSNIHPFAYNGLIGTLPRGKVELDVLEEVRQGVAELAAKAGIDFEYEPSGYPHYPAMKDGTTGLQVTGWRARQFVQQVVTADVAELALGDSVAAYVLDRRGKLIDQVVVAREEADEWGRDVYLITPTPENAAQVTSWLRGLADGYILFDDEDVFRKVEGPVIVEEVAGSREQEAGGKKQGTAAVELFAAHPERFDLTKPYFVGQSFLAEFGPQVEREEWHWEEPGESLKRTPLYEIHKKLGAKLVPFAGWEMPVWYTSVSEEHHAVREAAGLFDVAHMGVFEVSGEHATAFLDTVLSNYAAWLEDGQSCYGYLLDPDANVIDDVMIYRRRPDLYLMVVNASNEDKDWDWLNAVNERRVIIDRDRPWVQVEAPATLRNLKD
;
A
#
# COMPACT_ATOMS: atom_id res chain seq x y z
N MET A 1 -41.21 37.09 8.65
CA MET A 1 -39.79 37.38 8.89
C MET A 1 -39.61 37.76 10.36
N GLN A 2 -39.27 36.80 11.23
CA GLN A 2 -38.73 37.11 12.55
C GLN A 2 -37.21 37.17 12.41
N SER A 3 -36.62 38.34 12.64
CA SER A 3 -35.17 38.50 12.73
C SER A 3 -34.68 37.66 13.92
N MET A 4 -34.02 36.54 13.65
CA MET A 4 -33.35 35.79 14.72
C MET A 4 -32.22 36.66 15.27
N ASN A 5 -32.37 37.04 16.53
CA ASN A 5 -31.31 37.62 17.34
C ASN A 5 -30.06 36.73 17.23
N PRO A 6 -28.84 37.26 16.99
CA PRO A 6 -27.63 36.44 17.02
C PRO A 6 -27.58 35.73 18.37
N ARG A 7 -27.59 34.39 18.35
CA ARG A 7 -27.61 33.58 19.57
C ARG A 7 -26.30 33.81 20.33
N SER A 8 -26.39 33.86 21.66
CA SER A 8 -25.28 34.18 22.55
C SER A 8 -24.40 32.98 22.93
N ASP A 9 -24.55 31.82 22.29
CA ASP A 9 -23.77 30.62 22.59
C ASP A 9 -22.65 30.40 21.57
N PHE A 10 -21.65 29.58 21.92
CA PHE A 10 -20.48 29.28 21.10
C PHE A 10 -20.61 27.97 20.32
N LEU A 11 -21.83 27.46 20.09
CA LEU A 11 -22.02 26.16 19.44
C LEU A 11 -21.95 26.29 17.91
N VAL A 12 -21.04 25.53 17.30
CA VAL A 12 -20.97 25.35 15.84
C VAL A 12 -22.13 24.45 15.42
N ARG A 13 -23.00 24.96 14.53
CA ARG A 13 -24.19 24.26 14.02
C ARG A 13 -24.17 24.03 12.52
N SER A 14 -23.05 24.37 11.88
CA SER A 14 -22.82 24.13 10.47
C SER A 14 -22.57 22.65 10.23
N ASP A 15 -23.07 22.13 9.11
CA ASP A 15 -22.84 20.75 8.68
C ASP A 15 -21.40 20.57 8.17
N LEU A 16 -20.98 19.31 8.00
CA LEU A 16 -19.61 18.96 7.59
C LEU A 16 -19.20 19.67 6.29
N GLU A 17 -20.09 19.73 5.29
CA GLU A 17 -19.81 20.37 4.00
C GLU A 17 -19.50 21.86 4.12
N GLN A 18 -20.08 22.54 5.12
CA GLN A 18 -19.87 23.96 5.34
C GLN A 18 -18.55 24.23 6.10
N VAL A 19 -18.18 23.35 7.03
CA VAL A 19 -17.02 23.54 7.90
C VAL A 19 -15.75 22.96 7.29
N ALA A 20 -15.87 21.85 6.57
CA ALA A 20 -14.76 21.09 6.02
C ALA A 20 -15.15 20.41 4.68
N PRO A 21 -15.38 21.18 3.59
CA PRO A 21 -15.85 20.66 2.31
C PRO A 21 -14.94 19.56 1.74
N PHE A 22 -13.62 19.72 1.84
CA PHE A 22 -12.69 18.69 1.36
C PHE A 22 -12.80 17.37 2.14
N VAL A 23 -13.11 17.41 3.45
CA VAL A 23 -13.36 16.17 4.21
C VAL A 23 -14.67 15.52 3.77
N ALA A 24 -15.69 16.31 3.40
CA ALA A 24 -16.90 15.76 2.81
C ALA A 24 -16.62 15.09 1.45
N ASP A 25 -15.76 15.68 0.59
CA ASP A 25 -15.32 15.06 -0.66
C ASP A 25 -14.61 13.71 -0.41
N LEU A 26 -13.68 13.66 0.55
CA LEU A 26 -12.98 12.42 0.91
C LEU A 26 -13.93 11.31 1.35
N ILE A 27 -14.98 11.66 2.11
CA ILE A 27 -16.01 10.69 2.52
C ILE A 27 -16.80 10.20 1.31
N ARG A 28 -17.24 11.10 0.41
CA ARG A 28 -17.96 10.72 -0.81
C ARG A 28 -17.14 9.80 -1.72
N TRP A 29 -15.85 10.08 -1.91
CA TRP A 29 -14.99 9.22 -2.73
C TRP A 29 -14.76 7.84 -2.10
N GLU A 30 -14.69 7.77 -0.76
CA GLU A 30 -14.61 6.48 -0.07
C GLU A 30 -15.93 5.70 -0.13
N GLU A 31 -17.07 6.37 -0.03
CA GLU A 31 -18.40 5.77 -0.25
C GLU A 31 -18.51 5.17 -1.66
N GLU A 32 -18.13 5.94 -2.69
CA GLU A 32 -18.07 5.43 -4.05
C GLU A 32 -17.12 4.24 -4.18
N ARG A 33 -15.94 4.28 -3.53
CA ARG A 33 -14.99 3.16 -3.55
C ARG A 33 -15.54 1.88 -2.94
N GLN A 34 -16.21 2.00 -1.81
CA GLN A 34 -16.86 0.88 -1.14
C GLN A 34 -18.01 0.28 -1.97
N ALA A 35 -18.69 1.10 -2.77
CA ALA A 35 -19.75 0.66 -3.67
C ALA A 35 -19.21 0.04 -4.97
N ARG A 36 -18.18 0.63 -5.59
CA ARG A 36 -17.70 0.24 -6.93
C ARG A 36 -16.63 -0.84 -6.94
N LYS A 37 -15.92 -1.06 -5.83
CA LYS A 37 -14.92 -2.14 -5.72
C LYS A 37 -15.48 -3.38 -5.01
N LEU A 38 -14.90 -4.54 -5.30
CA LEU A 38 -15.14 -5.80 -4.59
C LEU A 38 -14.09 -5.98 -3.49
N ILE A 39 -14.49 -5.76 -2.24
CA ILE A 39 -13.60 -5.85 -1.09
C ILE A 39 -13.53 -7.29 -0.57
N LEU A 40 -12.36 -7.91 -0.70
CA LEU A 40 -12.06 -9.28 -0.28
C LEU A 40 -11.09 -9.32 0.91
N ILE A 41 -10.84 -8.21 1.61
CA ILE A 41 -10.03 -8.22 2.83
C ILE A 41 -10.82 -8.95 3.93
N PRO A 42 -10.35 -10.10 4.47
CA PRO A 42 -11.16 -10.90 5.41
C PRO A 42 -11.42 -10.25 6.77
N SER A 43 -10.68 -9.18 7.08
CA SER A 43 -10.83 -8.36 8.27
C SER A 43 -11.74 -7.15 8.08
N GLU A 44 -12.32 -6.97 6.90
CA GLU A 44 -13.24 -5.87 6.60
C GLU A 44 -14.68 -6.37 6.50
N SER A 45 -15.60 -5.53 6.95
CA SER A 45 -17.05 -5.71 6.87
C SER A 45 -17.71 -4.33 6.90
N THR A 46 -18.98 -4.24 6.50
CA THR A 46 -19.78 -3.03 6.68
C THR A 46 -20.51 -3.05 8.02
N ALA A 47 -20.38 -1.98 8.81
CA ALA A 47 -21.22 -1.80 9.98
C ALA A 47 -22.64 -1.38 9.53
N PRO A 48 -23.72 -2.06 9.97
CA PRO A 48 -25.08 -1.69 9.63
C PRO A 48 -25.38 -0.21 9.95
N GLN A 49 -26.23 0.43 9.16
CA GLN A 49 -26.59 1.85 9.33
C GLN A 49 -26.96 2.21 10.78
N ALA A 50 -27.73 1.37 11.48
CA ALA A 50 -28.11 1.59 12.88
C ALA A 50 -26.89 1.60 13.84
N VAL A 51 -25.85 0.81 13.55
CA VAL A 51 -24.59 0.80 14.31
C VAL A 51 -23.82 2.10 14.08
N ARG A 52 -23.74 2.57 12.81
CA ARG A 52 -23.10 3.86 12.47
C ARG A 52 -23.81 5.05 13.13
N GLN A 53 -25.16 5.04 13.16
CA GLN A 53 -25.96 6.06 13.85
C GLN A 53 -25.66 6.10 15.36
N ALA A 54 -25.59 4.93 16.02
CA ALA A 54 -25.25 4.86 17.44
C ALA A 54 -23.82 5.35 17.72
N LEU A 55 -22.87 5.04 16.81
CA LEU A 55 -21.48 5.49 16.91
C LEU A 55 -21.36 7.02 16.80
N GLY A 56 -22.14 7.66 15.94
CA GLY A 56 -22.19 9.13 15.78
C GLY A 56 -23.01 9.89 16.83
N SER A 57 -23.44 9.24 17.90
CA SER A 57 -24.34 9.83 18.90
C SER A 57 -23.64 10.73 19.93
N VAL A 58 -24.43 11.48 20.71
CA VAL A 58 -23.98 12.37 21.78
C VAL A 58 -23.20 11.68 22.91
N PHE A 59 -23.18 10.34 22.95
CA PHE A 59 -22.35 9.59 23.89
C PHE A 59 -20.85 9.85 23.70
N GLN A 60 -20.41 10.34 22.54
CA GLN A 60 -19.02 10.76 22.29
C GLN A 60 -18.56 11.87 23.25
N ASN A 61 -19.48 12.64 23.83
CA ASN A 61 -19.17 13.76 24.71
C ASN A 61 -18.92 13.33 26.18
N VAL A 62 -19.20 12.07 26.53
CA VAL A 62 -19.29 11.64 27.93
C VAL A 62 -18.00 10.95 28.38
N TYR A 63 -17.38 11.48 29.44
CA TYR A 63 -16.21 10.89 30.08
C TYR A 63 -16.64 10.03 31.29
N ALA A 64 -16.31 8.73 31.28
CA ALA A 64 -16.90 7.77 32.22
C ALA A 64 -15.92 6.70 32.76
N GLU A 65 -14.78 7.12 33.29
CA GLU A 65 -13.80 6.21 33.92
C GLU A 65 -14.42 5.32 35.02
N GLY A 66 -13.96 4.07 35.10
CA GLY A 66 -14.49 3.04 35.99
C GLY A 66 -15.47 2.09 35.29
N TYR A 67 -16.33 1.43 36.07
CA TYR A 67 -17.23 0.38 35.57
C TYR A 67 -18.68 0.57 36.08
N PRO A 68 -19.68 -0.05 35.42
CA PRO A 68 -21.03 -0.13 35.97
C PRO A 68 -21.10 -0.91 37.30
N PRO A 69 -22.18 -0.73 38.08
CA PRO A 69 -22.44 -1.57 39.24
C PRO A 69 -22.55 -3.05 38.85
N LEU A 70 -21.86 -3.94 39.57
CA LEU A 70 -21.86 -5.39 39.29
C LEU A 70 -23.28 -5.98 39.20
N ARG A 71 -24.23 -5.49 40.01
CA ARG A 71 -25.63 -5.88 39.92
C ARG A 71 -26.20 -5.69 38.51
N MET A 72 -25.96 -4.54 37.88
CA MET A 72 -26.50 -4.24 36.56
C MET A 72 -25.85 -5.11 35.48
N THR A 73 -24.56 -5.44 35.59
CA THR A 73 -23.87 -6.31 34.63
C THR A 73 -24.47 -7.72 34.56
N ARG A 74 -25.20 -8.13 35.61
CA ARG A 74 -25.86 -9.45 35.73
C ARG A 74 -27.37 -9.38 35.52
N ASP A 75 -27.96 -8.18 35.43
CA ASP A 75 -29.39 -8.04 35.26
C ASP A 75 -29.79 -8.44 33.82
N PRO A 76 -30.88 -9.20 33.62
CA PRO A 76 -31.38 -9.47 32.28
C PRO A 76 -31.87 -8.17 31.63
N GLU A 77 -31.91 -8.12 30.29
CA GLU A 77 -32.27 -6.90 29.55
C GLU A 77 -33.63 -6.32 30.00
N GLY A 78 -34.63 -7.17 30.30
CA GLY A 78 -35.93 -6.71 30.81
C GLY A 78 -35.85 -5.91 32.12
N ARG A 79 -34.89 -6.22 33.01
CA ARG A 79 -34.66 -5.48 34.25
C ARG A 79 -33.77 -4.25 34.04
N LEU A 80 -32.87 -4.28 33.05
CA LEU A 80 -32.14 -3.08 32.62
C LEU A 80 -33.10 -2.01 32.05
N ARG A 81 -34.21 -2.44 31.43
CA ARG A 81 -35.27 -1.55 30.92
C ARG A 81 -36.16 -0.92 32.00
N ASP A 82 -36.09 -1.36 33.25
CA ASP A 82 -36.73 -0.66 34.38
C ASP A 82 -35.91 0.57 34.78
N VAL A 83 -35.87 1.56 33.88
CA VAL A 83 -35.08 2.78 34.02
C VAL A 83 -35.39 3.52 35.33
N PRO A 84 -36.66 3.71 35.74
CA PRO A 84 -36.97 4.35 37.03
C PRO A 84 -36.32 3.64 38.22
N TRP A 85 -36.37 2.31 38.27
CA TRP A 85 -35.75 1.52 39.34
C TRP A 85 -34.22 1.64 39.32
N GLN A 86 -33.60 1.49 38.15
CA GLN A 86 -32.14 1.56 38.01
C GLN A 86 -31.61 2.95 38.40
N LEU A 87 -32.28 4.03 37.98
CA LEU A 87 -31.93 5.40 38.37
C LEU A 87 -32.15 5.65 39.87
N ALA A 88 -33.24 5.14 40.46
CA ALA A 88 -33.46 5.25 41.89
C ALA A 88 -32.36 4.56 42.70
N PHE A 89 -31.91 3.39 42.25
CA PHE A 89 -30.81 2.66 42.88
C PHE A 89 -29.49 3.42 42.76
N TYR A 90 -29.13 3.86 41.55
CA TYR A 90 -27.93 4.64 41.28
C TYR A 90 -27.85 5.91 42.16
N ARG A 91 -28.94 6.68 42.23
CA ARG A 91 -29.01 7.90 43.04
C ARG A 91 -28.86 7.63 44.55
N ARG A 92 -29.23 6.44 45.00
CA ARG A 92 -29.24 6.09 46.42
C ARG A 92 -27.94 5.45 46.90
N TYR A 93 -27.30 4.62 46.09
CA TYR A 93 -26.23 3.72 46.54
C TYR A 93 -24.86 3.97 45.88
N ALA A 94 -24.71 5.07 45.12
CA ALA A 94 -23.51 5.41 44.36
C ALA A 94 -23.14 4.35 43.29
N ASP A 95 -22.00 4.55 42.62
CA ASP A 95 -21.49 3.71 41.53
C ASP A 95 -19.96 3.52 41.62
N ARG A 96 -19.40 2.72 40.70
CA ARG A 96 -17.94 2.48 40.58
C ARG A 96 -17.26 3.41 39.57
N ARG A 97 -17.92 4.51 39.18
CA ARG A 97 -17.36 5.49 38.24
C ARG A 97 -16.67 6.63 38.98
N PHE A 98 -15.58 7.10 38.41
CA PHE A 98 -14.79 8.21 38.96
C PHE A 98 -15.50 9.55 38.74
N TYR A 99 -16.24 9.68 37.63
CA TYR A 99 -17.00 10.89 37.27
C TYR A 99 -18.51 10.64 37.44
N LYS A 100 -19.28 11.71 37.67
CA LYS A 100 -20.74 11.68 37.85
C LYS A 100 -21.46 12.32 36.65
N GLY A 101 -22.78 12.15 36.58
CA GLY A 101 -23.58 12.52 35.40
C GLY A 101 -23.52 11.46 34.29
N VAL A 102 -23.17 10.23 34.66
CA VAL A 102 -22.97 9.08 33.77
C VAL A 102 -24.11 8.06 33.87
N ASP A 103 -25.27 8.51 34.35
CA ASP A 103 -26.46 7.70 34.63
C ASP A 103 -26.79 6.74 33.48
N TYR A 104 -26.85 7.27 32.25
CA TYR A 104 -27.17 6.51 31.03
C TYR A 104 -26.00 5.69 30.48
N VAL A 105 -24.77 5.98 30.88
CA VAL A 105 -23.58 5.21 30.48
C VAL A 105 -23.65 3.80 31.05
N HIS A 106 -24.13 3.63 32.29
CA HIS A 106 -24.32 2.31 32.89
C HIS A 106 -25.27 1.44 32.07
N PHE A 107 -26.37 2.00 31.57
CA PHE A 107 -27.33 1.24 30.78
C PHE A 107 -26.72 0.78 29.46
N VAL A 108 -26.05 1.68 28.74
CA VAL A 108 -25.53 1.35 27.42
C VAL A 108 -24.36 0.35 27.48
N GLU A 109 -23.49 0.48 28.49
CA GLU A 109 -22.40 -0.48 28.70
C GLU A 109 -22.93 -1.85 29.14
N CYS A 110 -23.82 -1.90 30.15
CA CYS A 110 -24.43 -3.15 30.59
C CYS A 110 -25.28 -3.82 29.49
N LEU A 111 -25.94 -3.03 28.64
CA LEU A 111 -26.71 -3.57 27.52
C LEU A 111 -25.79 -4.19 26.46
N ALA A 112 -24.65 -3.55 26.16
CA ALA A 112 -23.63 -4.13 25.29
C ALA A 112 -23.07 -5.43 25.87
N GLN A 113 -22.71 -5.44 27.16
CA GLN A 113 -22.23 -6.62 27.87
C GLN A 113 -23.26 -7.75 27.82
N ARG A 114 -24.52 -7.47 28.17
CA ARG A 114 -25.57 -8.47 28.26
C ARG A 114 -25.88 -9.09 26.90
N ARG A 115 -26.03 -8.28 25.85
CA ARG A 115 -26.30 -8.79 24.50
C ARG A 115 -25.13 -9.57 23.91
N CYS A 116 -23.91 -9.19 24.26
CA CYS A 116 -22.71 -9.96 23.91
C CYS A 116 -22.76 -11.34 24.58
N ALA A 117 -22.97 -11.39 25.90
CA ALA A 117 -23.10 -12.66 26.63
C ALA A 117 -24.22 -13.55 26.05
N GLU A 118 -25.36 -12.96 25.68
CA GLU A 118 -26.47 -13.69 25.03
C GLU A 118 -26.11 -14.21 23.64
N ALA A 119 -25.36 -13.44 22.84
CA ALA A 119 -24.92 -13.85 21.50
C ALA A 119 -23.91 -15.00 21.53
N PHE A 120 -23.10 -15.12 22.60
CA PHE A 120 -22.08 -16.16 22.73
C PHE A 120 -22.49 -17.31 23.65
N ALA A 121 -23.65 -17.25 24.29
CA ALA A 121 -24.19 -18.35 25.06
C ALA A 121 -24.57 -19.54 24.15
N HIS A 122 -24.46 -20.75 24.69
CA HIS A 122 -24.78 -21.98 23.98
C HIS A 122 -25.29 -23.04 24.97
N ALA A 123 -25.51 -24.27 24.50
CA ALA A 123 -26.19 -25.31 25.28
C ALA A 123 -25.56 -25.57 26.66
N SER A 124 -24.24 -25.44 26.80
CA SER A 124 -23.52 -25.73 28.04
C SER A 124 -23.25 -24.49 28.90
N ILE A 125 -23.29 -23.28 28.33
CA ILE A 125 -22.96 -22.03 29.02
C ILE A 125 -24.10 -21.02 28.87
N LYS A 126 -24.67 -20.63 30.01
CA LYS A 126 -25.73 -19.62 30.07
C LYS A 126 -25.14 -18.20 29.99
N PRO A 127 -25.88 -17.20 29.47
CA PRO A 127 -25.41 -15.82 29.39
C PRO A 127 -25.01 -15.23 30.75
N GLU A 128 -25.65 -15.66 31.84
CA GLU A 128 -25.35 -15.17 33.19
C GLU A 128 -23.97 -15.60 33.71
N HIS A 129 -23.37 -16.63 33.09
CA HIS A 129 -22.06 -17.16 33.45
C HIS A 129 -20.94 -16.59 32.57
N ILE A 130 -21.26 -15.70 31.63
CA ILE A 130 -20.28 -15.08 30.75
C ILE A 130 -20.03 -13.65 31.23
N HIS A 131 -18.84 -13.42 31.75
CA HIS A 131 -18.37 -12.09 32.11
C HIS A 131 -17.82 -11.39 30.86
N VAL A 132 -18.24 -10.15 30.63
CA VAL A 132 -17.95 -9.40 29.40
C VAL A 132 -17.33 -8.05 29.74
N ASN A 133 -16.14 -7.77 29.21
CA ASN A 133 -15.59 -6.42 29.18
C ASN A 133 -15.61 -5.88 27.74
N VAL A 134 -16.31 -4.77 27.52
CA VAL A 134 -16.48 -4.11 26.20
C VAL A 134 -15.62 -2.85 26.04
N GLN A 135 -14.80 -2.52 27.04
CA GLN A 135 -14.01 -1.30 27.06
C GLN A 135 -12.76 -1.28 26.15
N PRO A 136 -12.08 -2.40 25.81
CA PRO A 136 -10.87 -2.37 24.99
C PRO A 136 -11.05 -1.59 23.68
N LEU A 137 -10.11 -0.68 23.40
CA LEU A 137 -10.16 0.20 22.23
C LEU A 137 -9.97 -0.56 20.91
N SER A 138 -9.22 -1.66 20.94
CA SER A 138 -8.94 -2.52 19.79
C SER A 138 -8.56 -3.93 20.24
N GLY A 139 -8.43 -4.87 19.29
CA GLY A 139 -8.03 -6.25 19.60
C GLY A 139 -6.63 -6.34 20.22
N ALA A 140 -5.70 -5.47 19.81
CA ALA A 140 -4.38 -5.42 20.41
C ALA A 140 -4.43 -4.98 21.88
N ALA A 141 -5.23 -3.96 22.21
CA ALA A 141 -5.44 -3.55 23.59
C ALA A 141 -6.12 -4.65 24.43
N ALA A 142 -7.08 -5.38 23.85
CA ALA A 142 -7.70 -6.51 24.54
C ALA A 142 -6.69 -7.61 24.88
N ASN A 143 -5.85 -8.01 23.92
CA ASN A 143 -4.86 -9.07 24.15
C ASN A 143 -3.78 -8.64 25.15
N LEU A 144 -3.29 -7.40 25.06
CA LEU A 144 -2.29 -6.87 25.99
C LEU A 144 -2.81 -6.83 27.43
N ALA A 145 -4.07 -6.40 27.65
CA ALA A 145 -4.67 -6.41 28.97
C ALA A 145 -4.82 -7.82 29.55
N VAL A 146 -5.10 -8.83 28.71
CA VAL A 146 -5.11 -10.24 29.13
C VAL A 146 -3.71 -10.69 29.55
N TYR A 147 -2.68 -10.38 28.78
CA TYR A 147 -1.31 -10.73 29.17
C TYR A 147 -0.86 -9.98 30.42
N TRP A 148 -1.24 -8.72 30.59
CA TRP A 148 -0.98 -7.96 31.81
C TRP A 148 -1.62 -8.61 33.04
N ALA A 149 -2.85 -9.12 32.91
CA ALA A 149 -3.55 -9.81 33.98
C ALA A 149 -2.93 -11.18 34.32
N LEU A 150 -2.44 -11.92 33.32
CA LEU A 150 -2.06 -13.33 33.47
C LEU A 150 -0.55 -13.59 33.56
N MET A 151 0.28 -12.65 33.10
CA MET A 151 1.72 -12.87 32.86
C MET A 151 2.60 -11.76 33.43
N LYS A 152 3.85 -12.13 33.76
CA LYS A 152 4.92 -11.21 34.12
C LYS A 152 5.94 -11.11 32.98
N PRO A 153 6.68 -9.99 32.84
CA PRO A 153 7.78 -9.92 31.88
C PRO A 153 8.75 -11.10 32.05
N GLY A 154 9.12 -11.74 30.94
CA GLY A 154 9.94 -12.95 30.91
C GLY A 154 9.19 -14.29 30.99
N ASP A 155 7.89 -14.30 31.35
CA ASP A 155 7.06 -15.50 31.23
C ASP A 155 6.96 -15.97 29.77
N THR A 156 6.73 -17.26 29.56
CA THR A 156 6.62 -17.84 28.22
C THR A 156 5.22 -17.64 27.63
N LEU A 157 5.14 -17.02 26.45
CA LEU A 157 3.93 -16.91 25.62
C LEU A 157 4.05 -17.88 24.44
N MET A 158 3.03 -18.71 24.22
CA MET A 158 2.99 -19.62 23.09
C MET A 158 1.83 -19.29 22.14
N GLY A 159 2.11 -19.08 20.85
CA GLY A 159 1.12 -18.70 19.84
C GLY A 159 1.49 -19.22 18.43
N LEU A 160 0.57 -19.10 17.46
CA LEU A 160 0.87 -19.48 16.08
C LEU A 160 1.93 -18.55 15.47
N ASP A 161 2.86 -19.14 14.72
CA ASP A 161 3.88 -18.41 13.98
C ASP A 161 3.27 -17.37 13.01
N LEU A 162 3.86 -16.16 12.98
CA LEU A 162 3.36 -15.04 12.18
C LEU A 162 3.37 -15.36 10.68
N PHE A 163 4.40 -16.06 10.18
CA PHE A 163 4.50 -16.46 8.77
C PHE A 163 3.42 -17.46 8.39
N GLN A 164 2.91 -18.23 9.36
CA GLN A 164 1.95 -19.32 9.16
C GLN A 164 0.52 -18.96 9.61
N GLY A 165 0.23 -17.68 9.81
CA GLY A 165 -1.13 -17.18 10.03
C GLY A 165 -1.44 -16.64 11.43
N GLY A 166 -0.43 -16.57 12.31
CA GLY A 166 -0.52 -15.89 13.61
C GLY A 166 -0.77 -14.37 13.48
N HIS A 167 -1.05 -13.71 14.60
CA HIS A 167 -1.18 -12.27 14.67
C HIS A 167 0.03 -11.62 15.36
N LEU A 168 0.31 -10.35 15.06
CA LEU A 168 1.41 -9.59 15.69
C LEU A 168 1.37 -9.64 17.23
N THR A 169 0.17 -9.64 17.82
CA THR A 169 -0.01 -9.64 19.28
C THR A 169 0.10 -11.03 19.91
N HIS A 170 0.45 -12.06 19.15
CA HIS A 170 0.66 -13.42 19.63
C HIS A 170 2.15 -13.74 19.88
N GLY A 171 2.99 -12.70 19.98
CA GLY A 171 4.42 -12.83 20.27
C GLY A 171 5.36 -12.36 19.15
N SER A 172 4.92 -11.54 18.19
CA SER A 172 5.86 -11.00 17.20
C SER A 172 6.89 -10.08 17.88
N GLU A 173 8.17 -10.17 17.48
CA GLU A 173 9.26 -9.32 17.98
C GLU A 173 9.02 -7.82 17.73
N PHE A 174 8.23 -7.49 16.71
CA PHE A 174 7.83 -6.11 16.40
C PHE A 174 6.73 -5.57 17.32
N ASN A 175 6.08 -6.43 18.11
CA ASN A 175 5.02 -6.07 19.02
C ASN A 175 5.48 -6.12 20.48
N ILE A 176 4.83 -5.35 21.36
CA ILE A 176 5.08 -5.36 22.81
C ILE A 176 5.03 -6.78 23.40
N SER A 177 4.16 -7.66 22.90
CA SER A 177 4.09 -9.06 23.34
C SER A 177 5.41 -9.80 23.11
N GLY A 178 6.04 -9.69 21.93
CA GLY A 178 7.34 -10.32 21.68
C GLY A 178 8.53 -9.61 22.31
N GLN A 179 8.38 -8.33 22.69
CA GLN A 179 9.42 -7.59 23.41
C GLN A 179 9.44 -7.88 24.92
N ARG A 180 8.28 -8.21 25.51
CA ARG A 180 8.13 -8.38 26.97
C ARG A 180 8.18 -9.83 27.45
N TYR A 181 7.76 -10.77 26.63
CA TYR A 181 7.61 -12.17 27.01
C TYR A 181 8.59 -13.05 26.23
N ARG A 182 8.91 -14.23 26.77
CA ARG A 182 9.66 -15.24 26.02
C ARG A 182 8.69 -15.92 25.05
N VAL A 183 8.88 -15.72 23.76
CA VAL A 183 7.96 -16.26 22.75
C VAL A 183 8.43 -17.63 22.27
N VAL A 184 7.46 -18.54 22.17
CA VAL A 184 7.60 -19.83 21.50
C VAL A 184 6.47 -19.93 20.48
N SER A 185 6.80 -20.15 19.21
CA SER A 185 5.79 -20.22 18.16
C SER A 185 5.54 -21.66 17.73
N TYR A 186 4.29 -22.12 17.82
CA TYR A 186 3.89 -23.35 17.15
C TYR A 186 3.50 -23.07 15.70
N GLY A 187 3.43 -24.12 14.88
CA GLY A 187 3.16 -24.00 13.45
C GLY A 187 2.14 -25.02 12.94
N VAL A 188 2.02 -25.07 11.62
CA VAL A 188 1.31 -26.11 10.88
C VAL A 188 2.27 -27.22 10.47
N ASP A 189 1.74 -28.43 10.28
CA ASP A 189 2.47 -29.54 9.67
C ASP A 189 2.88 -29.16 8.23
N PRO A 190 4.17 -29.30 7.84
CA PRO A 190 4.65 -28.86 6.54
C PRO A 190 4.06 -29.61 5.33
N GLN A 191 3.40 -30.76 5.52
CA GLN A 191 2.84 -31.55 4.41
C GLN A 191 1.35 -31.28 4.23
N THR A 192 0.60 -31.30 5.32
CA THR A 192 -0.85 -31.12 5.35
C THR A 192 -1.25 -29.64 5.44
N GLU A 193 -0.32 -28.79 5.88
CA GLU A 193 -0.55 -27.37 6.17
C GLU A 193 -1.72 -27.21 7.16
N LYS A 194 -1.88 -28.13 8.12
CA LYS A 194 -2.86 -28.02 9.22
C LYS A 194 -2.15 -27.99 10.57
N LEU A 195 -2.83 -27.49 11.60
CA LEU A 195 -2.26 -27.48 12.95
C LEU A 195 -1.92 -28.91 13.40
N ASP A 196 -0.70 -29.10 13.86
CA ASP A 196 -0.22 -30.36 14.43
C ASP A 196 -0.38 -30.32 15.95
N TYR A 197 -1.49 -30.84 16.45
CA TYR A 197 -1.81 -30.81 17.88
C TYR A 197 -0.86 -31.64 18.73
N ASP A 198 -0.27 -32.72 18.20
CA ASP A 198 0.71 -33.52 18.92
C ASP A 198 2.02 -32.74 19.06
N ARG A 199 2.47 -32.08 17.99
CA ARG A 199 3.63 -31.19 18.05
C ARG A 199 3.41 -30.00 18.97
N ILE A 200 2.22 -29.37 18.94
CA ILE A 200 1.85 -28.29 19.85
C ILE A 200 1.90 -28.80 21.31
N ARG A 201 1.40 -30.01 21.58
CA ARG A 201 1.47 -30.64 22.91
C ARG A 201 2.90 -30.85 23.37
N ASP A 202 3.76 -31.40 22.52
CA ASP A 202 5.16 -31.64 22.86
C ASP A 202 5.91 -30.34 23.13
N MET A 203 5.67 -29.28 22.34
CA MET A 203 6.24 -27.95 22.57
C MET A 203 5.74 -27.33 23.88
N ALA A 204 4.46 -27.50 24.21
CA ALA A 204 3.91 -27.03 25.48
C ALA A 204 4.60 -27.73 26.67
N ARG A 205 4.84 -29.04 26.59
CA ARG A 205 5.57 -29.81 27.62
C ARG A 205 7.03 -29.36 27.75
N GLU A 206 7.68 -29.05 26.63
CA GLU A 206 9.08 -28.62 26.62
C GLU A 206 9.26 -27.22 27.21
N HIS A 207 8.37 -26.29 26.88
CA HIS A 207 8.56 -24.86 27.16
C HIS A 207 7.73 -24.33 28.33
N HIS A 208 6.77 -25.10 28.83
CA HIS A 208 5.88 -24.75 29.94
C HIS A 208 5.31 -23.32 29.82
N PRO A 209 4.55 -23.02 28.75
CA PRO A 209 4.01 -21.68 28.54
C PRO A 209 3.06 -21.26 29.66
N LYS A 210 3.06 -19.97 29.99
CA LYS A 210 2.09 -19.40 30.93
C LYS A 210 0.73 -19.21 30.27
N VAL A 211 0.74 -18.79 29.00
CA VAL A 211 -0.43 -18.60 28.14
C VAL A 211 -0.18 -19.30 26.80
N ILE A 212 -1.17 -20.08 26.36
CA ILE A 212 -1.28 -20.60 25.00
C ILE A 212 -2.38 -19.81 24.29
N VAL A 213 -2.03 -19.16 23.19
CA VAL A 213 -2.97 -18.39 22.36
C VAL A 213 -3.39 -19.24 21.18
N ALA A 214 -4.68 -19.54 21.09
CA ALA A 214 -5.31 -20.23 19.97
C ALA A 214 -6.24 -19.26 19.23
N GLY A 215 -5.77 -18.68 18.13
CA GLY A 215 -6.49 -17.67 17.37
C GLY A 215 -5.67 -17.14 16.21
N TYR A 216 -6.31 -16.83 15.09
CA TYR A 216 -5.60 -16.71 13.81
C TYR A 216 -6.02 -15.50 12.98
N THR A 217 -5.05 -14.93 12.27
CA THR A 217 -5.26 -13.85 11.30
C THR A 217 -5.40 -14.39 9.88
N SER A 218 -4.65 -15.44 9.56
CA SER A 218 -4.56 -15.98 8.20
C SER A 218 -4.46 -17.51 8.17
N TYR A 219 -5.33 -18.18 8.94
CA TYR A 219 -5.50 -19.64 8.94
C TYR A 219 -6.97 -19.97 8.61
N PRO A 220 -7.26 -20.76 7.57
CA PRO A 220 -8.61 -20.91 7.03
C PRO A 220 -9.45 -22.03 7.68
N TRP A 221 -8.95 -22.67 8.75
CA TRP A 221 -9.62 -23.77 9.43
C TRP A 221 -10.01 -23.44 10.87
N ALA A 222 -11.16 -23.94 11.31
CA ALA A 222 -11.53 -23.93 12.72
C ALA A 222 -10.60 -24.82 13.56
N PRO A 223 -10.16 -24.37 14.75
CA PRO A 223 -9.35 -25.18 15.64
C PRO A 223 -10.21 -26.18 16.43
N ASP A 224 -9.58 -27.28 16.80
CA ASP A 224 -10.05 -28.16 17.86
C ASP A 224 -9.80 -27.53 19.24
N TRP A 225 -10.86 -26.95 19.82
CA TRP A 225 -10.80 -26.31 21.14
C TRP A 225 -10.54 -27.30 22.28
N GLU A 226 -11.04 -28.53 22.17
CA GLU A 226 -10.86 -29.56 23.20
C GLU A 226 -9.41 -30.06 23.22
N ALA A 227 -8.80 -30.19 22.04
CA ALA A 227 -7.37 -30.50 21.94
C ALA A 227 -6.51 -29.40 22.59
N PHE A 228 -6.78 -28.12 22.30
CA PHE A 228 -6.08 -27.01 22.96
C PHE A 228 -6.30 -26.97 24.47
N ARG A 229 -7.53 -27.20 24.94
CA ARG A 229 -7.86 -27.27 26.37
C ARG A 229 -7.06 -28.37 27.07
N ALA A 230 -7.07 -29.57 26.51
CA ALA A 230 -6.33 -30.70 27.05
C ALA A 230 -4.82 -30.42 27.13
N ILE A 231 -4.25 -29.77 26.11
CA ILE A 231 -2.84 -29.38 26.10
C ILE A 231 -2.55 -28.34 27.19
N ALA A 232 -3.38 -27.31 27.31
CA ALA A 232 -3.22 -26.27 28.31
C ALA A 232 -3.31 -26.82 29.75
N ASP A 233 -4.29 -27.69 30.01
CA ASP A 233 -4.47 -28.36 31.30
C ASP A 233 -3.28 -29.25 31.67
N GLU A 234 -2.73 -29.98 30.69
CA GLU A 234 -1.62 -30.89 30.92
C GLU A 234 -0.38 -30.16 31.47
N VAL A 235 -0.12 -28.93 31.01
CA VAL A 235 1.07 -28.16 31.40
C VAL A 235 0.77 -27.03 32.39
N GLY A 236 -0.50 -26.86 32.80
CA GLY A 236 -0.94 -25.80 33.71
C GLY A 236 -0.91 -24.40 33.09
N ALA A 237 -1.09 -24.27 31.78
CA ALA A 237 -1.18 -23.00 31.07
C ALA A 237 -2.61 -22.45 31.04
N TYR A 238 -2.75 -21.13 30.92
CA TYR A 238 -4.02 -20.52 30.51
C TYR A 238 -4.22 -20.68 29.00
N LEU A 239 -5.42 -21.07 28.59
CA LEU A 239 -5.85 -21.06 27.19
C LEU A 239 -6.56 -19.75 26.88
N MET A 240 -5.99 -18.97 25.96
CA MET A 240 -6.59 -17.77 25.41
C MET A 240 -7.06 -18.02 23.98
N ALA A 241 -8.35 -17.88 23.73
CA ALA A 241 -8.92 -17.97 22.38
C ALA A 241 -9.08 -16.57 21.76
N ASP A 242 -8.30 -16.23 20.74
CA ASP A 242 -8.48 -14.99 19.97
C ASP A 242 -9.29 -15.28 18.70
N ILE A 243 -10.60 -15.08 18.80
CA ILE A 243 -11.54 -15.32 17.70
C ILE A 243 -11.88 -14.05 16.93
N ALA A 244 -11.00 -13.02 16.94
CA ALA A 244 -11.27 -11.73 16.32
C ALA A 244 -11.83 -11.81 14.89
N HIS A 245 -11.32 -12.75 14.10
CA HIS A 245 -11.73 -13.01 12.73
C HIS A 245 -13.08 -13.74 12.62
N ALA A 246 -13.35 -14.75 13.46
CA ALA A 246 -14.51 -15.63 13.36
C ALA A 246 -15.61 -15.37 14.40
N ALA A 247 -15.52 -14.28 15.17
CA ALA A 247 -16.45 -13.97 16.26
C ALA A 247 -17.93 -13.96 15.86
N GLY A 248 -18.26 -13.38 14.70
CA GLY A 248 -19.64 -13.40 14.18
C GLY A 248 -20.10 -14.81 13.84
N MET A 249 -19.21 -15.62 13.26
CA MET A 249 -19.49 -17.01 12.91
C MET A 249 -19.69 -17.88 14.17
N ALA A 250 -18.90 -17.63 15.22
CA ALA A 250 -19.02 -18.31 16.51
C ALA A 250 -20.37 -17.99 17.18
N ALA A 251 -20.74 -16.70 17.23
CA ALA A 251 -22.04 -16.26 17.75
C ALA A 251 -23.21 -16.87 16.96
N ALA A 252 -23.06 -17.06 15.65
CA ALA A 252 -24.08 -17.67 14.79
C ALA A 252 -24.04 -19.22 14.76
N SER A 253 -23.16 -19.86 15.53
CA SER A 253 -22.94 -21.32 15.54
C SER A 253 -22.52 -21.91 14.17
N VAL A 254 -21.84 -21.11 13.35
CA VAL A 254 -21.21 -21.55 12.09
C VAL A 254 -19.75 -21.96 12.32
N TYR A 255 -19.15 -21.46 13.41
CA TYR A 255 -17.79 -21.77 13.85
C TYR A 255 -17.83 -22.27 15.30
N PRO A 256 -16.95 -23.21 15.71
CA PRO A 256 -16.93 -23.73 17.08
C PRO A 256 -16.70 -22.62 18.11
N ASN A 257 -17.56 -22.55 19.13
CA ASN A 257 -17.53 -21.48 20.13
C ASN A 257 -16.59 -21.86 21.31
N PRO A 258 -15.51 -21.10 21.57
CA PRO A 258 -14.55 -21.42 22.64
C PRO A 258 -15.01 -21.01 24.05
N VAL A 259 -16.13 -20.30 24.19
CA VAL A 259 -16.58 -19.78 25.50
C VAL A 259 -16.96 -20.95 26.42
N GLY A 260 -16.30 -21.01 27.58
CA GLY A 260 -16.42 -22.09 28.55
C GLY A 260 -15.41 -23.24 28.34
N VAL A 261 -14.64 -23.21 27.24
CA VAL A 261 -13.50 -24.10 26.99
C VAL A 261 -12.20 -23.35 27.24
N ALA A 262 -12.01 -22.19 26.59
CA ALA A 262 -10.90 -21.29 26.87
C ALA A 262 -11.10 -20.54 28.19
N ASP A 263 -10.01 -20.27 28.91
CA ASP A 263 -10.04 -19.47 30.15
C ASP A 263 -10.44 -18.02 29.84
N VAL A 264 -9.95 -17.50 28.71
CA VAL A 264 -10.28 -16.16 28.20
C VAL A 264 -10.53 -16.23 26.70
N THR A 265 -11.59 -15.59 26.23
CA THR A 265 -11.84 -15.39 24.80
C THR A 265 -11.78 -13.91 24.46
N THR A 266 -11.00 -13.51 23.46
CA THR A 266 -10.95 -12.14 22.95
C THR A 266 -11.44 -12.06 21.52
N PHE A 267 -12.05 -10.94 21.15
CA PHE A 267 -12.38 -10.69 19.75
C PHE A 267 -12.56 -9.20 19.44
N THR A 268 -12.38 -8.85 18.16
CA THR A 268 -12.69 -7.51 17.64
C THR A 268 -14.12 -7.39 17.15
N THR A 269 -14.72 -6.20 17.28
CA THR A 269 -16.13 -5.97 16.95
C THR A 269 -16.43 -5.54 15.52
N HIS A 270 -15.47 -5.50 14.59
CA HIS A 270 -15.64 -4.92 13.24
C HIS A 270 -15.40 -5.92 12.07
N LYS A 271 -15.06 -7.17 12.36
CA LYS A 271 -14.85 -8.22 11.35
C LYS A 271 -16.17 -8.92 11.05
N THR A 272 -16.24 -10.25 11.17
CA THR A 272 -17.46 -11.04 10.91
C THR A 272 -18.67 -10.67 11.78
N ILE A 273 -18.47 -9.99 12.91
CA ILE A 273 -19.56 -9.47 13.77
C ILE A 273 -20.19 -8.17 13.24
N CYS A 274 -19.57 -7.51 12.24
CA CYS A 274 -20.12 -6.34 11.54
C CYS A 274 -20.50 -5.15 12.45
N GLY A 275 -19.79 -4.95 13.55
CA GLY A 275 -20.01 -3.84 14.48
C GLY A 275 -18.99 -2.69 14.33
N PRO A 276 -18.89 -1.78 15.32
CA PRO A 276 -17.91 -0.70 15.29
C PRO A 276 -16.49 -1.22 15.52
N ARG A 277 -15.47 -0.40 15.23
CA ARG A 277 -14.10 -0.70 15.68
C ARG A 277 -14.02 -0.71 17.22
N GLY A 278 -13.42 -1.76 17.76
CA GLY A 278 -13.42 -2.08 19.19
C GLY A 278 -13.06 -3.54 19.42
N ALA A 279 -13.00 -3.94 20.69
CA ALA A 279 -12.82 -5.33 21.09
C ALA A 279 -13.52 -5.66 22.40
N VAL A 280 -13.65 -6.96 22.64
CA VAL A 280 -14.31 -7.55 23.81
C VAL A 280 -13.42 -8.63 24.41
N VAL A 281 -13.44 -8.73 25.73
CA VAL A 281 -12.89 -9.86 26.48
C VAL A 281 -14.02 -10.59 27.17
N LEU A 282 -14.07 -11.91 27.01
CA LEU A 282 -15.01 -12.82 27.64
C LEU A 282 -14.26 -13.80 28.55
N THR A 283 -14.87 -14.13 29.68
CA THR A 283 -14.43 -15.25 30.52
C THR A 283 -15.63 -15.80 31.30
N THR A 284 -15.57 -17.07 31.69
CA THR A 284 -16.53 -17.68 32.61
C THR A 284 -16.03 -17.71 34.06
N ASP A 285 -14.85 -17.14 34.32
CA ASP A 285 -14.23 -17.04 35.64
C ASP A 285 -14.35 -15.61 36.20
N GLU A 286 -14.97 -15.47 37.37
CA GLU A 286 -15.21 -14.18 38.00
C GLU A 286 -13.93 -13.51 38.52
N GLU A 287 -12.95 -14.28 39.00
CA GLU A 287 -11.67 -13.74 39.48
C GLU A 287 -10.83 -13.23 38.30
N LEU A 288 -10.79 -14.00 37.19
CA LEU A 288 -10.16 -13.53 35.95
C LEU A 288 -10.84 -12.29 35.40
N SER A 289 -12.18 -12.22 35.42
CA SER A 289 -12.90 -11.03 34.99
C SER A 289 -12.49 -9.79 35.78
N GLN A 290 -12.30 -9.90 37.10
CA GLN A 290 -11.87 -8.77 37.93
C GLN A 290 -10.42 -8.37 37.65
N ALA A 291 -9.53 -9.33 37.44
CA ALA A 291 -8.14 -9.05 37.09
C ALA A 291 -8.03 -8.35 35.72
N ILE A 292 -8.80 -8.81 34.74
CA ILE A 292 -8.87 -8.22 33.40
C ILE A 292 -9.47 -6.81 33.44
N ASP A 293 -10.55 -6.60 34.20
CA ASP A 293 -11.12 -5.27 34.39
C ASP A 293 -10.06 -4.28 34.91
N MET A 294 -9.26 -4.69 35.91
CA MET A 294 -8.18 -3.86 36.48
C MET A 294 -7.03 -3.64 35.50
N ALA A 295 -6.70 -4.63 34.68
CA ALA A 295 -5.71 -4.52 33.62
C ALA A 295 -6.13 -3.50 32.54
N ILE A 296 -7.41 -3.51 32.15
CA ILE A 296 -7.94 -2.55 31.16
C ILE A 296 -8.01 -1.14 31.77
N PHE A 297 -8.66 -1.00 32.92
CA PHE A 297 -8.75 0.27 33.65
C PHE A 297 -8.61 0.00 35.15
N PRO A 298 -7.66 0.66 35.85
CA PRO A 298 -6.84 1.79 35.40
C PRO A 298 -5.51 1.41 34.75
N GLY A 299 -5.29 0.13 34.40
CA GLY A 299 -3.99 -0.35 33.90
C GLY A 299 -3.56 0.27 32.57
N GLU A 300 -4.25 -0.06 31.47
CA GLU A 300 -3.84 0.32 30.11
C GLU A 300 -4.58 1.52 29.52
N GLN A 301 -5.83 1.76 29.94
CA GLN A 301 -6.72 2.76 29.35
C GLN A 301 -7.21 3.78 30.40
N GLY A 302 -7.62 4.97 29.93
CA GLY A 302 -8.32 6.00 30.71
C GLY A 302 -9.83 5.98 30.45
N GLY A 303 -10.42 7.14 30.11
CA GLY A 303 -11.84 7.27 29.81
C GLY A 303 -12.32 6.37 28.65
N PRO A 304 -13.37 5.55 28.83
CA PRO A 304 -13.90 4.70 27.77
C PRO A 304 -14.63 5.49 26.67
N HIS A 305 -14.63 4.97 25.45
CA HIS A 305 -15.43 5.51 24.33
C HIS A 305 -16.89 5.07 24.46
N VAL A 306 -17.77 5.88 25.05
CA VAL A 306 -19.14 5.46 25.38
C VAL A 306 -20.03 5.23 24.15
N ASN A 307 -19.87 6.03 23.10
CA ASN A 307 -20.58 5.85 21.83
C ASN A 307 -20.25 4.50 21.16
N LYS A 308 -19.04 3.97 21.38
CA LYS A 308 -18.66 2.61 20.95
C LYS A 308 -19.54 1.56 21.63
N PHE A 309 -19.87 1.72 22.91
CA PHE A 309 -20.77 0.80 23.63
C PHE A 309 -22.18 0.85 23.07
N ALA A 310 -22.67 2.05 22.73
CA ALA A 310 -23.97 2.20 22.06
C ALA A 310 -24.00 1.42 20.74
N ALA A 311 -22.97 1.60 19.91
CA ALA A 311 -22.83 0.89 18.64
C ALA A 311 -22.67 -0.63 18.84
N MET A 312 -21.91 -1.08 19.84
CA MET A 312 -21.77 -2.50 20.20
C MET A 312 -23.09 -3.12 20.67
N ALA A 313 -23.87 -2.42 21.52
CA ALA A 313 -25.17 -2.89 21.97
C ALA A 313 -26.16 -3.11 20.81
N VAL A 314 -26.09 -2.26 19.78
CA VAL A 314 -26.86 -2.44 18.54
C VAL A 314 -26.32 -3.63 17.75
N ALA A 315 -25.01 -3.71 17.52
CA ALA A 315 -24.38 -4.79 16.77
C ALA A 315 -24.65 -6.17 17.37
N PHE A 316 -24.51 -6.34 18.69
CA PHE A 316 -24.81 -7.59 19.37
C PHE A 316 -26.30 -7.94 19.37
N GLY A 317 -27.19 -6.93 19.35
CA GLY A 317 -28.62 -7.16 19.13
C GLY A 317 -28.90 -7.71 17.73
N ILE A 318 -28.23 -7.18 16.71
CA ILE A 318 -28.31 -7.69 15.32
C ILE A 318 -27.72 -9.10 15.24
N ALA A 319 -26.61 -9.37 15.94
CA ALA A 319 -25.94 -10.67 15.93
C ALA A 319 -26.84 -11.83 16.39
N GLN A 320 -27.86 -11.57 17.20
CA GLN A 320 -28.83 -12.57 17.67
C GLN A 320 -29.97 -12.84 16.68
N THR A 321 -30.04 -12.11 15.55
CA THR A 321 -31.16 -12.23 14.60
C THR A 321 -30.97 -13.41 13.65
N ALA A 322 -32.09 -13.98 13.19
CA ALA A 322 -32.08 -15.05 12.18
C ALA A 322 -31.42 -14.60 10.85
N GLU A 323 -31.53 -13.32 10.52
CA GLU A 323 -30.89 -12.72 9.35
C GLU A 323 -29.37 -12.69 9.48
N PHE A 324 -28.84 -12.28 10.63
CA PHE A 324 -27.40 -12.34 10.87
C PHE A 324 -26.87 -13.77 10.83
N HIS A 325 -27.59 -14.73 11.42
CA HIS A 325 -27.19 -16.14 11.35
C HIS A 325 -27.21 -16.68 9.92
N ARG A 326 -28.14 -16.21 9.07
CA ARG A 326 -28.16 -16.52 7.62
C ARG A 326 -26.95 -15.92 6.92
N LEU A 327 -26.61 -14.67 7.23
CA LEU A 327 -25.41 -14.01 6.70
C LEU A 327 -24.15 -14.80 7.01
N GLN A 328 -23.92 -15.23 8.26
CA GLN A 328 -22.72 -15.99 8.64
C GLN A 328 -22.61 -17.33 7.91
N ARG A 329 -23.74 -18.03 7.69
CA ARG A 329 -23.76 -19.25 6.87
C ARG A 329 -23.41 -18.97 5.41
N GLN A 330 -23.97 -17.89 4.84
CA GLN A 330 -23.66 -17.50 3.46
C GLN A 330 -22.19 -17.07 3.31
N ILE A 331 -21.60 -16.42 4.32
CA ILE A 331 -20.18 -16.06 4.32
C ILE A 331 -19.31 -17.32 4.15
N ALA A 332 -19.56 -18.36 4.96
CA ALA A 332 -18.85 -19.63 4.85
C ALA A 332 -19.10 -20.34 3.50
N ALA A 333 -20.35 -20.39 3.04
CA ALA A 333 -20.71 -20.99 1.76
C ALA A 333 -20.01 -20.30 0.57
N ASN A 334 -20.01 -18.96 0.56
CA ASN A 334 -19.30 -18.16 -0.42
C ASN A 334 -17.78 -18.40 -0.34
N ALA A 335 -17.20 -18.50 0.85
CA ALA A 335 -15.78 -18.77 1.00
C ALA A 335 -15.39 -20.12 0.39
N GLN A 336 -16.19 -21.16 0.63
CA GLN A 336 -16.02 -22.48 0.03
C GLN A 336 -16.23 -22.48 -1.48
N ALA A 337 -17.23 -21.74 -1.98
CA ALA A 337 -17.49 -21.61 -3.41
C ALA A 337 -16.35 -20.90 -4.15
N LEU A 338 -15.82 -19.80 -3.58
CA LEU A 338 -14.67 -19.08 -4.13
C LEU A 338 -13.42 -19.96 -4.12
N ALA A 339 -13.16 -20.65 -3.00
CA ALA A 339 -12.04 -21.58 -2.89
C ALA A 339 -12.08 -22.65 -3.99
N LYS A 340 -13.24 -23.32 -4.14
CA LYS A 340 -13.45 -24.33 -5.19
C LYS A 340 -13.31 -23.74 -6.59
N GLY A 341 -13.81 -22.53 -6.82
CA GLY A 341 -13.73 -21.85 -8.12
C GLY A 341 -12.29 -21.51 -8.51
N LEU A 342 -11.45 -21.14 -7.54
CA LEU A 342 -10.02 -20.85 -7.73
C LEU A 342 -9.24 -22.15 -8.02
N GLU A 343 -9.44 -23.19 -7.21
CA GLU A 343 -8.80 -24.50 -7.41
C GLU A 343 -9.20 -25.14 -8.73
N GLY A 344 -10.47 -25.06 -9.11
CA GLY A 344 -10.98 -25.55 -10.40
C GLY A 344 -10.34 -24.86 -11.61
N ARG A 345 -9.69 -23.71 -11.43
CA ARG A 345 -8.96 -22.96 -12.45
C ARG A 345 -7.44 -23.03 -12.26
N GLY A 346 -6.96 -23.99 -11.47
CA GLY A 346 -5.53 -24.30 -11.33
C GLY A 346 -4.77 -23.45 -10.31
N LEU A 347 -5.45 -22.61 -9.53
CA LEU A 347 -4.82 -21.86 -8.44
C LEU A 347 -4.84 -22.71 -7.15
N ARG A 348 -3.66 -23.11 -6.66
CA ARG A 348 -3.53 -23.79 -5.37
C ARG A 348 -3.91 -22.84 -4.25
N LEU A 349 -4.62 -23.37 -3.26
CA LEU A 349 -4.81 -22.68 -1.99
C LEU A 349 -3.80 -23.20 -0.97
N ALA A 350 -3.12 -22.27 -0.29
CA ALA A 350 -2.41 -22.62 0.92
C ALA A 350 -3.42 -23.16 1.95
N TYR A 351 -2.98 -24.09 2.78
CA TYR A 351 -3.78 -24.85 3.74
C TYR A 351 -4.85 -25.76 3.10
N GLY A 352 -4.92 -25.86 1.76
CA GLY A 352 -5.73 -26.82 1.02
C GLY A 352 -7.26 -26.63 1.10
N GLY A 353 -7.75 -25.44 1.44
CA GLY A 353 -9.19 -25.13 1.48
C GLY A 353 -9.59 -24.19 2.62
N THR A 354 -10.88 -24.20 2.97
CA THR A 354 -11.45 -23.40 4.06
C THR A 354 -12.76 -23.97 4.62
N ASP A 355 -12.97 -23.82 5.93
CA ASP A 355 -14.28 -23.94 6.58
C ASP A 355 -14.69 -22.64 7.31
N THR A 356 -13.95 -21.56 7.07
CA THR A 356 -14.16 -20.23 7.67
C THR A 356 -14.59 -19.22 6.60
N HIS A 357 -14.41 -17.93 6.86
CA HIS A 357 -14.72 -16.82 5.94
C HIS A 357 -13.53 -16.41 5.05
N LEU A 358 -12.39 -17.09 5.14
CA LEU A 358 -11.15 -16.68 4.45
C LEU A 358 -10.42 -17.84 3.78
N MET A 359 -9.57 -17.53 2.80
CA MET A 359 -8.66 -18.46 2.13
C MET A 359 -7.39 -17.73 1.67
N LEU A 360 -6.39 -18.49 1.26
CA LEU A 360 -5.12 -17.95 0.76
C LEU A 360 -4.73 -18.61 -0.56
N ILE A 361 -4.55 -17.82 -1.60
CA ILE A 361 -3.97 -18.29 -2.87
C ILE A 361 -2.47 -18.41 -2.68
N ASP A 362 -1.89 -19.54 -3.09
CA ASP A 362 -0.45 -19.73 -3.22
C ASP A 362 0.01 -19.30 -4.63
N LEU A 363 0.69 -18.17 -4.73
CA LEU A 363 1.12 -17.63 -6.01
C LEU A 363 2.21 -18.46 -6.70
N LYS A 364 2.85 -19.40 -6.00
CA LYS A 364 3.78 -20.37 -6.59
C LYS A 364 3.06 -21.31 -7.57
N SER A 365 1.72 -21.40 -7.50
CA SER A 365 0.90 -22.19 -8.42
C SER A 365 0.53 -21.47 -9.72
N VAL A 366 0.74 -20.15 -9.79
CA VAL A 366 0.51 -19.40 -11.03
C VAL A 366 1.55 -19.84 -12.05
N GLN A 367 1.08 -20.33 -13.20
CA GLN A 367 1.96 -20.81 -14.28
C GLN A 367 2.66 -19.62 -14.97
N GLY A 368 3.96 -19.76 -15.20
CA GLY A 368 4.80 -18.77 -15.89
C GLY A 368 6.28 -19.07 -15.70
N ASP A 369 7.14 -18.37 -16.43
CA ASP A 369 8.60 -18.56 -16.37
C ASP A 369 9.20 -18.07 -15.04
N HIS A 370 8.47 -17.19 -14.35
CA HIS A 370 8.89 -16.55 -13.11
C HIS A 370 7.73 -16.53 -12.09
N PRO A 371 8.03 -16.65 -10.80
CA PRO A 371 7.00 -16.64 -9.76
C PRO A 371 6.38 -15.25 -9.62
N VAL A 372 5.06 -15.20 -9.42
CA VAL A 372 4.34 -13.94 -9.17
C VAL A 372 4.44 -13.60 -7.68
N TRP A 373 4.93 -12.41 -7.35
CA TRP A 373 4.98 -11.92 -5.97
C TRP A 373 3.67 -11.29 -5.51
N GLY A 374 3.39 -11.36 -4.20
CA GLY A 374 2.15 -10.86 -3.62
C GLY A 374 1.91 -9.36 -3.82
N GLU A 375 2.93 -8.53 -3.66
CA GLU A 375 2.80 -7.06 -3.75
C GLU A 375 2.32 -6.57 -5.14
N PRO A 376 3.02 -6.89 -6.27
CA PRO A 376 2.53 -6.49 -7.58
C PRO A 376 1.18 -7.12 -7.91
N ALA A 377 0.91 -8.36 -7.47
CA ALA A 377 -0.35 -9.03 -7.76
C ALA A 377 -1.55 -8.33 -7.11
N VAL A 378 -1.50 -8.01 -5.81
CA VAL A 378 -2.61 -7.32 -5.15
C VAL A 378 -2.78 -5.89 -5.62
N ARG A 379 -1.70 -5.24 -6.07
CA ARG A 379 -1.77 -3.91 -6.68
C ARG A 379 -2.53 -3.93 -8.01
N ILE A 380 -2.21 -4.88 -8.89
CA ILE A 380 -2.90 -5.03 -10.18
C ILE A 380 -4.36 -5.43 -9.95
N LEU A 381 -4.65 -6.31 -8.99
CA LEU A 381 -6.03 -6.63 -8.59
C LEU A 381 -6.79 -5.39 -8.11
N ASP A 382 -6.17 -4.52 -7.29
CA ASP A 382 -6.82 -3.29 -6.81
C ASP A 382 -7.10 -2.29 -7.94
N LEU A 383 -6.21 -2.19 -8.93
CA LEU A 383 -6.44 -1.43 -10.17
C LEU A 383 -7.59 -2.00 -11.02
N ALA A 384 -7.80 -3.31 -10.94
CA ALA A 384 -8.96 -4.00 -11.53
C ALA A 384 -10.25 -3.87 -10.68
N GLY A 385 -10.18 -3.28 -9.48
CA GLY A 385 -11.32 -3.12 -8.57
C GLY A 385 -11.54 -4.29 -7.60
N ILE A 386 -10.58 -5.21 -7.48
CA ILE A 386 -10.57 -6.33 -6.54
C ILE A 386 -9.61 -6.01 -5.39
N VAL A 387 -10.15 -5.72 -4.21
CA VAL A 387 -9.33 -5.29 -3.06
C VAL A 387 -8.95 -6.49 -2.20
N ALA A 388 -7.67 -6.81 -2.14
CA ALA A 388 -7.11 -7.91 -1.35
C ALA A 388 -5.80 -7.50 -0.67
N ASN A 389 -5.19 -8.38 0.12
CA ASN A 389 -3.88 -8.13 0.74
C ASN A 389 -2.90 -9.27 0.45
N LYS A 390 -1.62 -8.93 0.23
CA LYS A 390 -0.55 -9.93 0.22
C LYS A 390 -0.41 -10.53 1.62
N ASN A 391 0.01 -11.79 1.70
CA ASN A 391 0.20 -12.48 2.98
C ASN A 391 1.28 -13.56 2.82
N THR A 392 2.06 -13.79 3.88
CA THR A 392 2.95 -14.96 3.93
C THR A 392 2.12 -16.24 3.99
N ILE A 393 2.66 -17.32 3.44
CA ILE A 393 2.11 -18.67 3.51
C ILE A 393 3.17 -19.62 4.09
N PRO A 394 2.81 -20.85 4.53
CA PRO A 394 3.79 -21.81 5.02
C PRO A 394 4.91 -22.03 3.99
N GLY A 395 6.15 -21.95 4.47
CA GLY A 395 7.36 -22.04 3.64
C GLY A 395 7.92 -20.69 3.15
N ASP A 396 7.21 -19.57 3.34
CA ASP A 396 7.80 -18.25 3.13
C ASP A 396 8.75 -17.88 4.27
N THR A 397 9.84 -17.18 3.94
CA THR A 397 10.87 -16.76 4.91
C THR A 397 11.00 -15.24 5.03
N GLU A 398 10.34 -14.48 4.16
CA GLU A 398 10.48 -13.02 4.09
C GLU A 398 9.13 -12.34 3.79
N THR A 399 8.73 -11.40 4.65
CA THR A 399 7.45 -10.69 4.54
C THR A 399 7.39 -9.73 3.35
N SER A 400 8.52 -9.11 2.98
CA SER A 400 8.64 -8.23 1.80
C SER A 400 8.26 -8.98 0.53
N LEU A 401 8.71 -10.23 0.43
CA LEU A 401 8.57 -11.12 -0.74
C LEU A 401 7.47 -12.18 -0.56
N ALA A 402 6.48 -11.92 0.31
CA ALA A 402 5.38 -12.83 0.57
C ALA A 402 4.70 -13.33 -0.73
N MET A 403 4.43 -14.64 -0.78
CA MET A 403 3.97 -15.35 -1.97
C MET A 403 2.49 -15.75 -1.92
N GLY A 404 1.72 -15.21 -0.97
CA GLY A 404 0.30 -15.46 -0.85
C GLY A 404 -0.58 -14.24 -1.09
N ILE A 405 -1.82 -14.48 -1.52
CA ILE A 405 -2.91 -13.49 -1.50
C ILE A 405 -4.00 -13.99 -0.57
N ARG A 406 -4.35 -13.19 0.43
CA ARG A 406 -5.43 -13.52 1.36
C ARG A 406 -6.74 -12.89 0.93
N LEU A 407 -7.78 -13.71 0.87
CA LEU A 407 -9.12 -13.34 0.43
C LEU A 407 -10.16 -13.76 1.48
N GLY A 408 -11.22 -12.99 1.62
CA GLY A 408 -12.35 -13.29 2.49
C GLY A 408 -13.66 -12.72 1.99
N THR A 409 -14.75 -13.37 2.36
CA THR A 409 -16.08 -13.11 1.82
C THR A 409 -17.04 -12.25 2.68
N PRO A 410 -16.74 -11.76 3.91
CA PRO A 410 -17.74 -11.02 4.70
C PRO A 410 -18.37 -9.84 3.97
N TRP A 411 -17.56 -8.93 3.45
CA TRP A 411 -18.03 -7.69 2.82
C TRP A 411 -18.93 -7.93 1.62
N ILE A 412 -18.46 -8.70 0.65
CA ILE A 412 -19.22 -8.98 -0.58
C ILE A 412 -20.50 -9.78 -0.31
N THR A 413 -20.50 -10.62 0.72
CA THR A 413 -21.71 -11.36 1.14
C THR A 413 -22.74 -10.43 1.77
N GLN A 414 -22.32 -9.42 2.56
CA GLN A 414 -23.23 -8.40 3.09
C GLN A 414 -23.92 -7.61 1.98
N ARG A 415 -23.26 -7.49 0.82
CA ARG A 415 -23.80 -6.84 -0.39
C ARG A 415 -24.65 -7.77 -1.26
N GLY A 416 -24.86 -9.01 -0.84
CA GLY A 416 -25.77 -9.96 -1.49
C GLY A 416 -25.17 -10.80 -2.61
N LEU A 417 -23.84 -10.83 -2.78
CA LEU A 417 -23.21 -11.78 -3.68
C LEU A 417 -23.31 -13.22 -3.13
N ASP A 418 -23.49 -14.18 -4.03
CA ASP A 418 -23.74 -15.59 -3.71
C ASP A 418 -22.66 -16.53 -4.30
N GLU A 419 -22.85 -17.85 -4.16
CA GLU A 419 -21.89 -18.85 -4.61
C GLU A 419 -21.65 -18.82 -6.13
N ALA A 420 -22.64 -18.44 -6.94
CA ALA A 420 -22.47 -18.33 -8.39
C ALA A 420 -21.62 -17.12 -8.75
N ASP A 421 -21.79 -16.01 -8.03
CA ASP A 421 -20.92 -14.83 -8.17
C ASP A 421 -19.47 -15.16 -7.76
N MET A 422 -19.27 -16.03 -6.77
CA MET A 422 -17.93 -16.44 -6.33
C MET A 422 -17.18 -17.21 -7.42
N ASP A 423 -17.85 -18.07 -8.19
CA ASP A 423 -17.23 -18.76 -9.32
C ASP A 423 -16.83 -17.78 -10.43
N ARG A 424 -17.68 -16.79 -10.72
CA ARG A 424 -17.36 -15.72 -11.68
C ARG A 424 -16.16 -14.90 -11.21
N LEU A 425 -16.14 -14.50 -9.94
CA LEU A 425 -15.05 -13.75 -9.33
C LEU A 425 -13.74 -14.55 -9.34
N ALA A 426 -13.79 -15.87 -9.09
CA ALA A 426 -12.63 -16.74 -9.22
C ALA A 426 -12.03 -16.71 -10.63
N GLY A 427 -12.88 -16.66 -11.67
CA GLY A 427 -12.46 -16.50 -13.06
C GLY A 427 -11.73 -15.19 -13.30
N LEU A 428 -12.26 -14.07 -12.79
CA LEU A 428 -11.64 -12.75 -12.92
C LEU A 428 -10.27 -12.67 -12.21
N ILE A 429 -10.17 -13.22 -11.00
CA ILE A 429 -8.91 -13.29 -10.25
C ILE A 429 -7.88 -14.13 -11.02
N GLN A 430 -8.27 -15.32 -11.49
CA GLN A 430 -7.37 -16.18 -12.25
C GLN A 430 -6.92 -15.53 -13.57
N ARG A 431 -7.81 -14.80 -14.24
CA ARG A 431 -7.53 -14.09 -15.48
C ARG A 431 -6.42 -13.05 -15.28
N ILE A 432 -6.48 -12.23 -14.23
CA ILE A 432 -5.37 -11.30 -13.89
C ILE A 432 -4.10 -12.08 -13.55
N LEU A 433 -4.15 -12.98 -12.56
CA LEU A 433 -2.94 -13.59 -12.01
C LEU A 433 -2.13 -14.35 -13.06
N SER A 434 -2.81 -15.09 -13.95
CA SER A 434 -2.17 -15.84 -15.04
C SER A 434 -1.60 -15.00 -16.18
N ASN A 435 -1.93 -13.70 -16.23
CA ASN A 435 -1.45 -12.75 -17.25
C ASN A 435 -0.52 -11.69 -16.65
N ILE A 436 -0.08 -11.87 -15.40
CA ILE A 436 0.99 -11.05 -14.83
C ILE A 436 2.32 -11.55 -15.38
N HIS A 437 3.11 -10.62 -15.90
CA HIS A 437 4.52 -10.78 -16.27
C HIS A 437 5.38 -10.24 -15.12
N PRO A 438 5.85 -11.10 -14.20
CA PRO A 438 6.61 -10.66 -13.04
C PRO A 438 8.08 -10.41 -13.40
N PHE A 439 8.68 -9.43 -12.74
CA PHE A 439 10.10 -9.10 -12.82
C PHE A 439 10.53 -8.38 -11.54
N ALA A 440 11.82 -8.13 -11.34
CA ALA A 440 12.28 -7.43 -10.13
C ALA A 440 13.53 -6.58 -10.39
N TYR A 441 13.65 -5.49 -9.63
CA TYR A 441 14.87 -4.69 -9.57
C TYR A 441 15.69 -5.06 -8.33
N ASN A 442 17.00 -4.84 -8.39
CA ASN A 442 17.85 -4.79 -7.20
C ASN A 442 17.74 -3.39 -6.61
N GLY A 443 17.07 -3.26 -5.47
CA GLY A 443 16.99 -2.01 -4.70
C GLY A 443 18.08 -1.92 -3.63
N LEU A 444 18.17 -0.77 -2.98
CA LEU A 444 19.17 -0.48 -1.94
C LEU A 444 19.16 -1.50 -0.78
N ILE A 445 17.96 -1.97 -0.41
CA ILE A 445 17.73 -2.85 0.75
C ILE A 445 17.27 -4.27 0.35
N GLY A 446 17.34 -4.62 -0.94
CA GLY A 446 16.96 -5.94 -1.43
C GLY A 446 16.14 -5.91 -2.72
N THR A 447 15.55 -7.06 -3.04
CA THR A 447 14.74 -7.26 -4.24
C THR A 447 13.47 -6.41 -4.20
N LEU A 448 13.16 -5.74 -5.31
CA LEU A 448 11.94 -4.95 -5.50
C LEU A 448 11.05 -5.62 -6.56
N PRO A 449 10.10 -6.48 -6.16
CA PRO A 449 9.17 -7.13 -7.09
C PRO A 449 8.31 -6.13 -7.86
N ARG A 450 8.04 -6.48 -9.11
CA ARG A 450 7.16 -5.78 -10.03
C ARG A 450 6.38 -6.77 -10.87
N GLY A 451 5.35 -6.28 -11.55
CA GLY A 451 4.57 -7.06 -12.50
C GLY A 451 3.89 -6.14 -13.50
N LYS A 452 3.71 -6.64 -14.71
CA LYS A 452 2.92 -5.99 -15.76
C LYS A 452 1.81 -6.92 -16.24
N VAL A 453 0.70 -6.37 -16.73
CA VAL A 453 -0.40 -7.12 -17.33
C VAL A 453 -0.78 -6.49 -18.67
N GLU A 454 -1.32 -7.27 -19.60
CA GLU A 454 -1.86 -6.69 -20.84
C GLU A 454 -3.05 -5.76 -20.54
N LEU A 455 -3.12 -4.60 -21.21
CA LEU A 455 -4.18 -3.62 -20.98
C LEU A 455 -5.58 -4.21 -21.23
N ASP A 456 -5.76 -4.97 -22.31
CA ASP A 456 -7.04 -5.59 -22.65
C ASP A 456 -7.52 -6.53 -21.54
N VAL A 457 -6.60 -7.26 -20.89
CA VAL A 457 -6.90 -8.13 -19.76
C VAL A 457 -7.32 -7.33 -18.53
N LEU A 458 -6.63 -6.21 -18.26
CA LEU A 458 -6.98 -5.32 -17.16
C LEU A 458 -8.38 -4.70 -17.36
N GLU A 459 -8.69 -4.22 -18.57
CA GLU A 459 -9.99 -3.63 -18.90
C GLU A 459 -11.12 -4.68 -18.92
N GLU A 460 -10.87 -5.88 -19.44
CA GLU A 460 -11.81 -7.02 -19.38
C GLU A 460 -12.23 -7.31 -17.93
N VAL A 461 -11.25 -7.34 -17.03
CA VAL A 461 -11.51 -7.64 -15.62
C VAL A 461 -12.15 -6.46 -14.90
N ARG A 462 -11.72 -5.21 -15.16
CA ARG A 462 -12.38 -3.99 -14.64
C ARG A 462 -13.87 -3.99 -14.97
N GLN A 463 -14.23 -4.33 -16.20
CA GLN A 463 -15.62 -4.45 -16.64
C GLN A 463 -16.36 -5.57 -15.89
N GLY A 464 -15.76 -6.76 -15.79
CA GLY A 464 -16.37 -7.88 -15.06
C GLY A 464 -16.59 -7.59 -13.57
N VAL A 465 -15.67 -6.85 -12.94
CA VAL A 465 -15.78 -6.37 -11.55
C VAL A 465 -16.88 -5.32 -11.43
N ALA A 466 -16.96 -4.36 -12.36
CA ALA A 466 -17.99 -3.33 -12.36
C ALA A 466 -19.40 -3.95 -12.45
N GLU A 467 -19.58 -5.01 -13.25
CA GLU A 467 -20.86 -5.72 -13.35
C GLU A 467 -21.24 -6.45 -12.05
N LEU A 468 -20.28 -7.10 -11.39
CA LEU A 468 -20.51 -7.72 -10.08
C LEU A 468 -20.81 -6.66 -9.01
N ALA A 469 -20.08 -5.54 -9.01
CA ALA A 469 -20.30 -4.44 -8.08
C ALA A 469 -21.66 -3.76 -8.30
N ALA A 470 -22.12 -3.63 -9.54
CA ALA A 470 -23.44 -3.10 -9.87
C ALA A 470 -24.59 -4.05 -9.46
N LYS A 471 -24.37 -5.37 -9.52
CA LYS A 471 -25.30 -6.37 -8.96
C LYS A 471 -25.36 -6.30 -7.43
N ALA A 472 -24.23 -6.02 -6.78
CA ALA A 472 -24.09 -6.00 -5.33
C ALA A 472 -24.73 -4.76 -4.69
N GLY A 473 -25.59 -4.95 -3.69
CA GLY A 473 -26.26 -3.86 -2.97
C GLY A 473 -25.32 -3.00 -2.13
N ILE A 474 -25.78 -1.80 -1.76
CA ILE A 474 -25.12 -0.88 -0.82
C ILE A 474 -26.18 -0.11 -0.02
N ASP A 475 -25.91 0.27 1.23
CA ASP A 475 -26.90 0.87 2.16
C ASP A 475 -26.88 2.41 2.20
N PHE A 476 -26.25 3.04 1.21
CA PHE A 476 -26.17 4.49 1.04
C PHE A 476 -26.18 4.87 -0.46
N GLU A 477 -26.56 6.10 -0.76
CA GLU A 477 -26.44 6.68 -2.10
C GLU A 477 -25.04 7.26 -2.29
N TYR A 478 -24.51 7.22 -3.51
CA TYR A 478 -23.24 7.83 -3.87
C TYR A 478 -23.32 8.38 -5.31
N GLU A 479 -22.49 9.38 -5.60
CA GLU A 479 -22.39 9.98 -6.93
C GLU A 479 -21.11 9.51 -7.64
N PRO A 480 -21.18 9.08 -8.91
CA PRO A 480 -19.99 8.70 -9.67
C PRO A 480 -19.07 9.91 -9.92
N SER A 481 -17.85 9.87 -9.39
CA SER A 481 -16.88 10.98 -9.52
C SER A 481 -16.14 11.02 -10.87
N GLY A 482 -15.99 9.87 -11.54
CA GLY A 482 -15.21 9.75 -12.78
C GLY A 482 -13.68 9.72 -12.54
N TYR A 483 -12.89 10.00 -13.58
CA TYR A 483 -11.43 10.02 -13.49
C TYR A 483 -10.98 11.21 -12.60
N PRO A 484 -9.97 11.06 -11.71
CA PRO A 484 -9.01 9.95 -11.62
C PRO A 484 -9.46 8.74 -10.78
N HIS A 485 -10.62 8.80 -10.12
CA HIS A 485 -11.05 7.71 -9.23
C HIS A 485 -11.55 6.49 -10.00
N TYR A 486 -12.36 6.71 -11.03
CA TYR A 486 -12.93 5.66 -11.89
C TYR A 486 -12.94 6.11 -13.35
N PRO A 487 -12.23 5.43 -14.24
CA PRO A 487 -12.28 5.77 -15.66
C PRO A 487 -13.71 5.56 -16.17
N ALA A 488 -14.30 6.61 -16.72
CA ALA A 488 -15.54 6.58 -17.48
C ALA A 488 -15.37 7.55 -18.64
N MET A 489 -15.64 7.10 -19.85
CA MET A 489 -15.57 7.96 -21.03
C MET A 489 -16.72 8.96 -20.98
N LYS A 490 -16.43 10.24 -21.24
CA LYS A 490 -17.47 11.24 -21.50
C LYS A 490 -17.83 11.23 -22.99
N ASP A 491 -19.12 11.28 -23.30
CA ASP A 491 -19.59 11.43 -24.68
C ASP A 491 -19.13 12.79 -25.23
N GLY A 492 -18.50 12.78 -26.41
CA GLY A 492 -18.06 14.01 -27.09
C GLY A 492 -16.70 14.57 -26.67
N THR A 493 -15.87 13.80 -25.95
CA THR A 493 -14.47 14.18 -25.69
C THR A 493 -13.68 14.27 -26.98
N THR A 494 -12.96 15.38 -27.18
CA THR A 494 -12.12 15.60 -28.37
C THR A 494 -10.63 15.72 -28.03
N GLY A 495 -10.23 15.92 -26.77
CA GLY A 495 -8.82 16.05 -26.36
C GLY A 495 -8.52 15.47 -24.99
N LEU A 496 -7.24 15.14 -24.77
CA LEU A 496 -6.69 14.55 -23.56
C LEU A 496 -5.59 15.44 -22.99
N GLN A 497 -5.81 16.01 -21.82
CA GLN A 497 -4.83 16.82 -21.12
C GLN A 497 -3.95 15.91 -20.24
N VAL A 498 -2.65 15.90 -20.51
CA VAL A 498 -1.63 15.18 -19.73
C VAL A 498 -0.90 16.19 -18.84
N THR A 499 -1.06 16.06 -17.52
CA THR A 499 -0.48 16.99 -16.53
C THR A 499 0.44 16.26 -15.56
N GLY A 500 1.61 16.81 -15.26
CA GLY A 500 2.52 16.23 -14.27
C GLY A 500 3.95 16.75 -14.35
N TRP A 501 4.72 16.53 -13.28
CA TRP A 501 6.16 16.87 -13.25
C TRP A 501 6.99 16.13 -14.29
N ARG A 502 6.45 15.02 -14.82
CA ARG A 502 7.08 14.21 -15.86
C ARG A 502 6.22 14.09 -17.11
N ALA A 503 5.27 15.01 -17.30
CA ALA A 503 4.36 14.99 -18.46
C ALA A 503 5.11 15.09 -19.78
N ARG A 504 6.16 15.91 -19.85
CA ARG A 504 7.01 15.99 -21.04
C ARG A 504 7.66 14.66 -21.38
N GLN A 505 8.37 14.04 -20.44
CA GLN A 505 9.03 12.75 -20.64
C GLN A 505 8.03 11.65 -20.97
N PHE A 506 6.87 11.65 -20.30
CA PHE A 506 5.77 10.75 -20.61
C PHE A 506 5.33 10.91 -22.08
N VAL A 507 4.97 12.13 -22.50
CA VAL A 507 4.48 12.40 -23.86
C VAL A 507 5.57 12.10 -24.88
N GLN A 508 6.82 12.49 -24.60
CA GLN A 508 7.99 12.17 -25.40
C GLN A 508 8.12 10.66 -25.64
N GLN A 509 7.82 9.81 -24.67
CA GLN A 509 7.97 8.37 -24.82
C GLN A 509 6.73 7.67 -25.41
N VAL A 510 5.55 8.29 -25.37
CA VAL A 510 4.31 7.67 -25.87
C VAL A 510 3.94 8.06 -27.30
N VAL A 511 4.53 9.13 -27.86
CA VAL A 511 4.31 9.56 -29.24
C VAL A 511 5.56 9.41 -30.09
N THR A 512 5.42 9.31 -31.41
CA THR A 512 6.55 9.09 -32.33
C THR A 512 7.37 10.34 -32.65
N ALA A 513 6.77 11.53 -32.60
CA ALA A 513 7.45 12.80 -32.87
C ALA A 513 8.23 13.30 -31.64
N ASP A 514 9.20 14.17 -31.84
CA ASP A 514 9.87 14.88 -30.75
C ASP A 514 8.99 16.04 -30.24
N VAL A 515 8.77 16.06 -28.92
CA VAL A 515 8.05 17.12 -28.21
C VAL A 515 8.90 17.78 -27.13
N ALA A 516 10.16 17.35 -26.94
CA ALA A 516 11.01 17.84 -25.86
C ALA A 516 11.27 19.35 -26.00
N GLU A 517 11.54 19.81 -27.22
CA GLU A 517 11.80 21.21 -27.56
C GLU A 517 10.54 21.94 -28.12
N LEU A 518 9.35 21.35 -27.98
CA LEU A 518 8.10 21.97 -28.44
C LEU A 518 7.83 23.27 -27.65
N ALA A 519 7.65 24.39 -28.34
CA ALA A 519 7.39 25.68 -27.71
C ALA A 519 5.95 25.77 -27.19
N LEU A 520 5.73 26.66 -26.22
CA LEU A 520 4.39 26.92 -25.67
C LEU A 520 3.43 27.38 -26.77
N GLY A 521 2.28 26.72 -26.89
CA GLY A 521 1.24 26.99 -27.88
C GLY A 521 1.43 26.32 -29.24
N ASP A 522 2.63 25.79 -29.51
CA ASP A 522 2.93 25.05 -30.73
C ASP A 522 2.37 23.62 -30.65
N SER A 523 2.18 23.02 -31.82
CA SER A 523 1.65 21.67 -31.94
C SER A 523 2.34 20.87 -33.05
N VAL A 524 2.44 19.56 -32.86
CA VAL A 524 3.03 18.62 -33.81
C VAL A 524 2.10 17.44 -34.05
N ALA A 525 2.07 16.93 -35.28
CA ALA A 525 1.37 15.70 -35.61
C ALA A 525 2.27 14.49 -35.33
N ALA A 526 1.75 13.50 -34.63
CA ALA A 526 2.48 12.29 -34.24
C ALA A 526 1.59 11.05 -34.34
N TYR A 527 2.18 9.89 -34.12
CA TYR A 527 1.46 8.64 -33.94
C TYR A 527 1.60 8.14 -32.51
N VAL A 528 0.56 7.48 -32.02
CA VAL A 528 0.58 6.66 -30.80
C VAL A 528 0.58 5.20 -31.23
N LEU A 529 1.55 4.43 -30.76
CA LEU A 529 1.72 3.02 -31.11
C LEU A 529 1.42 2.11 -29.92
N ASP A 530 0.99 0.89 -30.21
CA ASP A 530 0.87 -0.18 -29.23
C ASP A 530 2.21 -0.87 -28.96
N ARG A 531 2.20 -1.84 -28.03
CA ARG A 531 3.37 -2.63 -27.63
C ARG A 531 4.06 -3.41 -28.76
N ARG A 532 3.40 -3.57 -29.91
CA ARG A 532 3.88 -4.30 -31.09
C ARG A 532 4.17 -3.37 -32.26
N GLY A 533 4.32 -2.07 -32.00
CA GLY A 533 4.61 -1.07 -33.02
C GLY A 533 3.48 -0.90 -34.03
N LYS A 534 2.22 -1.14 -33.64
CA LYS A 534 1.06 -0.91 -34.52
C LYS A 534 0.34 0.38 -34.13
N LEU A 535 -0.24 1.03 -35.12
CA LEU A 535 -1.01 2.25 -34.93
C LEU A 535 -2.20 2.03 -33.99
N ILE A 536 -2.19 2.73 -32.85
CA ILE A 536 -3.41 2.99 -32.07
C ILE A 536 -4.15 4.15 -32.74
N ASP A 537 -3.48 5.30 -32.86
CA ASP A 537 -4.05 6.46 -33.53
C ASP A 537 -3.02 7.47 -34.04
N GLN A 538 -3.43 8.32 -34.97
CA GLN A 538 -2.74 9.57 -35.25
C GLN A 538 -3.23 10.66 -34.30
N VAL A 539 -2.32 11.47 -33.77
CA VAL A 539 -2.66 12.50 -32.78
C VAL A 539 -2.01 13.83 -33.14
N VAL A 540 -2.61 14.92 -32.65
CA VAL A 540 -1.93 16.23 -32.56
C VAL A 540 -1.56 16.46 -31.11
N VAL A 541 -0.29 16.74 -30.85
CA VAL A 541 0.23 17.07 -29.52
C VAL A 541 0.52 18.56 -29.47
N ALA A 542 -0.02 19.27 -28.48
CA ALA A 542 0.29 20.66 -28.21
C ALA A 542 0.85 20.83 -26.79
N ARG A 543 1.78 21.77 -26.63
CA ARG A 543 2.28 22.16 -25.30
C ARG A 543 1.48 23.36 -24.80
N GLU A 544 0.92 23.23 -23.61
CA GLU A 544 0.11 24.27 -22.98
C GLU A 544 0.89 24.98 -21.87
N GLU A 545 0.32 26.07 -21.33
CA GLU A 545 0.87 26.70 -20.13
C GLU A 545 0.89 25.70 -18.96
N ALA A 546 1.98 25.74 -18.18
CA ALA A 546 2.08 24.95 -16.96
C ALA A 546 0.92 25.28 -16.01
N ASP A 547 0.53 24.30 -15.20
CA ASP A 547 -0.55 24.51 -14.25
C ASP A 547 -0.16 25.47 -13.10
N GLU A 548 -1.10 25.75 -12.20
CA GLU A 548 -0.86 26.66 -11.06
C GLU A 548 0.30 26.22 -10.14
N TRP A 549 0.73 24.96 -10.23
CA TRP A 549 1.82 24.36 -9.47
C TRP A 549 3.13 24.29 -10.26
N GLY A 550 3.15 24.75 -11.51
CA GLY A 550 4.32 24.70 -12.40
C GLY A 550 4.56 23.33 -13.02
N ARG A 551 3.56 22.43 -13.04
CA ARG A 551 3.66 21.14 -13.71
C ARG A 551 3.45 21.31 -15.21
N ASP A 552 4.19 20.54 -16.01
CA ASP A 552 4.02 20.52 -17.47
C ASP A 552 2.61 20.04 -17.84
N VAL A 553 2.03 20.68 -18.86
CA VAL A 553 0.71 20.37 -19.43
C VAL A 553 0.83 20.18 -20.93
N TYR A 554 0.35 19.04 -21.43
CA TYR A 554 0.27 18.74 -22.86
C TYR A 554 -1.16 18.37 -23.23
N LEU A 555 -1.61 18.82 -24.40
CA LEU A 555 -2.88 18.41 -24.99
C LEU A 555 -2.63 17.42 -26.12
N ILE A 556 -3.10 16.18 -25.96
CA ILE A 556 -3.10 15.15 -27.00
C ILE A 556 -4.51 15.08 -27.59
N THR A 557 -4.62 15.33 -28.88
CA THR A 557 -5.89 15.31 -29.62
C THR A 557 -5.92 14.08 -30.52
N PRO A 558 -6.63 13.01 -30.14
CA PRO A 558 -6.85 11.84 -30.98
C PRO A 558 -7.99 12.08 -31.99
N THR A 559 -8.12 11.16 -32.94
CA THR A 559 -9.31 11.07 -33.79
C THR A 559 -10.53 10.64 -32.97
N PRO A 560 -11.74 11.15 -33.28
CA PRO A 560 -12.95 10.82 -32.52
C PRO A 560 -13.22 9.31 -32.44
N GLU A 561 -12.88 8.55 -33.48
CA GLU A 561 -13.12 7.10 -33.53
C GLU A 561 -12.23 6.31 -32.56
N ASN A 562 -11.00 6.79 -32.30
CA ASN A 562 -10.02 6.07 -31.48
C ASN A 562 -9.78 6.71 -30.10
N ALA A 563 -10.43 7.83 -29.79
CA ALA A 563 -10.25 8.57 -28.54
C ALA A 563 -10.33 7.69 -27.28
N ALA A 564 -11.30 6.76 -27.23
CA ALA A 564 -11.44 5.84 -26.09
C ALA A 564 -10.22 4.93 -25.89
N GLN A 565 -9.65 4.41 -26.98
CA GLN A 565 -8.50 3.53 -26.92
C GLN A 565 -7.23 4.30 -26.52
N VAL A 566 -7.03 5.50 -27.08
CA VAL A 566 -5.90 6.37 -26.70
C VAL A 566 -6.01 6.74 -25.22
N THR A 567 -7.19 7.11 -24.74
CA THR A 567 -7.41 7.41 -23.31
C THR A 567 -7.06 6.23 -22.41
N SER A 568 -7.54 5.02 -22.73
CA SER A 568 -7.25 3.81 -21.94
C SER A 568 -5.75 3.47 -21.98
N TRP A 569 -5.11 3.59 -23.15
CA TRP A 569 -3.68 3.37 -23.31
C TRP A 569 -2.85 4.32 -22.45
N LEU A 570 -3.09 5.63 -22.55
CA LEU A 570 -2.35 6.64 -21.80
C LEU A 570 -2.58 6.51 -20.29
N ARG A 571 -3.82 6.27 -19.85
CA ARG A 571 -4.12 6.03 -18.42
C ARG A 571 -3.46 4.76 -17.90
N GLY A 572 -3.48 3.67 -18.68
CA GLY A 572 -2.81 2.42 -18.32
C GLY A 572 -1.29 2.56 -18.22
N LEU A 573 -0.66 3.33 -19.12
CA LEU A 573 0.75 3.67 -19.01
C LEU A 573 1.03 4.53 -17.78
N ALA A 574 0.17 5.50 -17.46
CA ALA A 574 0.29 6.35 -16.29
C ALA A 574 0.18 5.56 -14.97
N ASP A 575 -0.69 4.53 -14.91
CA ASP A 575 -0.79 3.61 -13.77
C ASP A 575 0.51 2.82 -13.54
N GLY A 576 1.28 2.55 -14.60
CA GLY A 576 2.61 1.92 -14.54
C GLY A 576 2.63 0.39 -14.43
N TYR A 577 1.48 -0.28 -14.65
CA TYR A 577 1.33 -1.74 -14.53
C TYR A 577 0.95 -2.43 -15.84
N ILE A 578 0.84 -1.72 -16.96
CA ILE A 578 0.54 -2.38 -18.24
C ILE A 578 1.81 -2.81 -18.98
N LEU A 579 1.70 -3.90 -19.74
CA LEU A 579 2.73 -4.33 -20.67
C LEU A 579 2.67 -3.46 -21.94
N PHE A 580 3.78 -2.79 -22.25
CA PHE A 580 3.90 -1.92 -23.42
C PHE A 580 5.14 -2.20 -24.28
N ASP A 581 5.95 -3.18 -23.90
CA ASP A 581 7.09 -3.67 -24.66
C ASP A 581 7.20 -5.18 -24.42
N ASP A 582 7.15 -5.96 -25.50
CA ASP A 582 7.16 -7.42 -25.45
C ASP A 582 8.58 -8.00 -25.32
N GLU A 583 9.61 -7.22 -25.66
CA GLU A 583 11.02 -7.64 -25.64
C GLU A 583 11.70 -7.27 -24.32
N ASP A 584 11.26 -6.19 -23.67
CA ASP A 584 11.86 -5.71 -22.42
C ASP A 584 10.81 -5.35 -21.35
N VAL A 585 10.57 -6.31 -20.46
CA VAL A 585 9.66 -6.15 -19.32
C VAL A 585 10.16 -5.10 -18.31
N PHE A 586 11.45 -4.76 -18.29
CA PHE A 586 12.04 -3.78 -17.37
C PHE A 586 11.86 -2.34 -17.83
N ARG A 587 11.52 -2.09 -19.10
CA ARG A 587 11.28 -0.72 -19.58
C ARG A 587 10.19 -0.03 -18.76
N LYS A 588 10.29 1.30 -18.63
CA LYS A 588 9.24 2.15 -18.03
C LYS A 588 8.93 3.30 -18.97
N VAL A 589 7.65 3.66 -19.04
CA VAL A 589 7.25 4.98 -19.50
C VAL A 589 7.26 5.90 -18.28
N GLU A 590 7.77 7.11 -18.44
CA GLU A 590 8.01 7.98 -17.30
C GLU A 590 6.75 8.59 -16.72
N GLY A 591 6.57 8.49 -15.40
CA GLY A 591 5.46 9.09 -14.65
C GLY A 591 5.90 9.47 -13.24
N PRO A 592 5.02 10.07 -12.42
CA PRO A 592 3.56 10.07 -12.56
C PRO A 592 3.00 11.22 -13.42
N VAL A 593 1.88 10.94 -14.10
CA VAL A 593 1.08 11.92 -14.85
C VAL A 593 -0.41 11.68 -14.63
N ILE A 594 -1.22 12.69 -14.91
CA ILE A 594 -2.68 12.65 -14.88
C ILE A 594 -3.18 12.82 -16.32
N VAL A 595 -4.12 11.98 -16.77
CA VAL A 595 -4.70 12.03 -18.14
C VAL A 595 -6.20 12.34 -18.08
N GLU A 596 -6.53 13.63 -18.21
CA GLU A 596 -7.90 14.16 -18.12
C GLU A 596 -8.53 14.37 -19.50
N GLU A 597 -9.84 14.12 -19.58
CA GLU A 597 -10.62 14.39 -20.80
C GLU A 597 -11.09 15.85 -20.80
N VAL A 598 -10.82 16.57 -21.88
CA VAL A 598 -11.18 17.99 -22.04
C VAL A 598 -12.04 18.21 -23.30
N ALA A 599 -13.00 19.12 -23.21
CA ALA A 599 -13.91 19.46 -24.31
C ALA A 599 -13.31 20.57 -25.20
N GLY A 600 -13.51 20.49 -26.52
CA GLY A 600 -13.26 21.61 -27.44
C GLY A 600 -11.84 21.72 -28.01
N SER A 601 -11.15 20.60 -28.22
CA SER A 601 -9.86 20.58 -28.92
C SER A 601 -9.97 20.94 -30.41
N ARG A 602 -8.83 21.31 -31.01
CA ARG A 602 -8.70 21.61 -32.45
C ARG A 602 -9.17 20.37 -33.25
N GLU A 603 -10.20 20.52 -34.08
CA GLU A 603 -10.68 19.40 -34.93
C GLU A 603 -9.51 18.85 -35.77
N GLN A 604 -9.22 17.56 -35.59
CA GLN A 604 -8.30 16.84 -36.47
C GLN A 604 -9.10 16.31 -37.67
N GLU A 605 -8.60 16.51 -38.89
CA GLU A 605 -9.28 15.99 -40.08
C GLU A 605 -9.37 14.45 -40.04
N ALA A 606 -10.59 13.93 -40.26
CA ALA A 606 -10.83 12.51 -40.45
C ALA A 606 -10.15 12.04 -41.76
N GLY A 607 -9.02 11.34 -41.63
CA GLY A 607 -8.26 10.89 -42.81
C GLY A 607 -7.05 10.00 -42.55
N GLY A 608 -6.88 9.49 -41.33
CA GLY A 608 -5.72 8.69 -40.94
C GLY A 608 -5.72 7.26 -41.48
N LYS A 609 -4.53 6.68 -41.64
CA LYS A 609 -4.31 5.26 -41.95
C LYS A 609 -5.10 4.35 -40.99
N LYS A 610 -5.46 3.16 -41.46
CA LYS A 610 -6.26 2.19 -40.69
C LYS A 610 -5.53 1.81 -39.39
N GLN A 611 -6.26 1.76 -38.27
CA GLN A 611 -5.77 1.19 -37.01
C GLN A 611 -5.09 -0.18 -37.23
N GLY A 612 -4.02 -0.44 -36.49
CA GLY A 612 -3.24 -1.68 -36.63
C GLY A 612 -2.22 -1.67 -37.78
N THR A 613 -2.10 -0.58 -38.54
CA THR A 613 -1.01 -0.38 -39.52
C THR A 613 0.34 -0.47 -38.82
N ALA A 614 1.29 -1.22 -39.38
CA ALA A 614 2.62 -1.39 -38.78
C ALA A 614 3.45 -0.10 -38.85
N ALA A 615 4.27 0.16 -37.84
CA ALA A 615 5.13 1.35 -37.76
C ALA A 615 6.01 1.53 -38.99
N VAL A 616 6.55 0.45 -39.54
CA VAL A 616 7.40 0.47 -40.76
C VAL A 616 6.65 1.03 -41.98
N GLU A 617 5.36 0.73 -42.12
CA GLU A 617 4.53 1.24 -43.20
C GLU A 617 4.17 2.72 -43.00
N LEU A 618 3.96 3.12 -41.74
CA LEU A 618 3.73 4.52 -41.37
C LEU A 618 4.97 5.36 -41.62
N PHE A 619 6.14 4.88 -41.21
CA PHE A 619 7.42 5.57 -41.40
C PHE A 619 7.73 5.74 -42.89
N ALA A 620 7.52 4.70 -43.71
CA ALA A 620 7.72 4.79 -45.16
C ALA A 620 6.78 5.83 -45.83
N ALA A 621 5.58 6.06 -45.28
CA ALA A 621 4.61 7.00 -45.82
C ALA A 621 4.78 8.42 -45.29
N HIS A 622 5.10 8.57 -44.01
CA HIS A 622 5.14 9.82 -43.27
C HIS A 622 6.35 9.87 -42.31
N PRO A 623 7.60 9.83 -42.82
CA PRO A 623 8.79 9.86 -41.97
C PRO A 623 8.88 11.15 -41.14
N GLU A 624 8.26 12.24 -41.59
CA GLU A 624 8.21 13.53 -40.88
C GLU A 624 7.44 13.49 -39.55
N ARG A 625 6.66 12.42 -39.29
CA ARG A 625 5.93 12.22 -38.02
C ARG A 625 6.68 11.36 -37.01
N PHE A 626 7.91 10.98 -37.33
CA PHE A 626 8.78 10.18 -36.47
C PHE A 626 10.07 10.95 -36.20
N ASP A 627 10.55 10.87 -34.97
CA ASP A 627 11.93 11.21 -34.66
C ASP A 627 12.63 9.99 -34.06
N LEU A 628 13.43 9.32 -34.90
CA LEU A 628 14.18 8.14 -34.48
C LEU A 628 15.42 8.47 -33.65
N THR A 629 15.82 9.74 -33.56
CA THR A 629 16.96 10.19 -32.74
C THR A 629 16.64 10.20 -31.24
N LYS A 630 15.36 10.11 -30.88
CA LYS A 630 14.89 9.95 -29.51
C LYS A 630 15.49 8.69 -28.86
N PRO A 631 15.88 8.74 -27.57
CA PRO A 631 16.36 7.54 -26.85
C PRO A 631 15.36 6.39 -26.83
N TYR A 632 14.09 6.74 -26.68
CA TYR A 632 12.98 5.80 -26.62
C TYR A 632 11.64 6.43 -27.00
N PHE A 633 10.82 5.67 -27.72
CA PHE A 633 9.36 5.77 -27.66
C PHE A 633 8.74 4.38 -27.86
N VAL A 634 7.50 4.18 -27.40
CA VAL A 634 6.79 2.90 -27.53
C VAL A 634 6.71 2.46 -28.99
N GLY A 635 7.21 1.26 -29.28
CA GLY A 635 7.23 0.69 -30.64
C GLY A 635 8.44 1.09 -31.50
N GLN A 636 9.40 1.87 -30.99
CA GLN A 636 10.58 2.30 -31.75
C GLN A 636 11.49 1.13 -32.19
N SER A 637 11.54 0.03 -31.44
CA SER A 637 12.39 -1.14 -31.77
C SER A 637 12.08 -1.74 -33.16
N PHE A 638 10.82 -1.63 -33.60
CA PHE A 638 10.38 -2.07 -34.93
C PHE A 638 10.89 -1.18 -36.09
N LEU A 639 11.56 -0.06 -35.78
CA LEU A 639 12.04 0.92 -36.76
C LEU A 639 13.58 1.00 -36.80
N ALA A 640 14.29 0.08 -36.15
CA ALA A 640 15.76 0.13 -36.05
C ALA A 640 16.46 0.20 -37.42
N GLU A 641 15.93 -0.46 -38.46
CA GLU A 641 16.49 -0.43 -39.82
C GLU A 641 16.38 0.94 -40.51
N PHE A 642 15.51 1.82 -40.02
CA PHE A 642 15.27 3.15 -40.58
C PHE A 642 16.08 4.26 -39.87
N GLY A 643 16.94 3.88 -38.93
CA GLY A 643 17.81 4.82 -38.21
C GLY A 643 18.57 5.74 -39.17
N PRO A 644 18.51 7.07 -38.97
CA PRO A 644 19.17 7.99 -39.87
C PRO A 644 20.69 7.79 -39.83
N GLN A 645 21.33 7.92 -40.98
CA GLN A 645 22.79 7.99 -41.06
C GLN A 645 23.23 9.31 -40.43
N VAL A 646 23.91 9.25 -39.30
CA VAL A 646 24.50 10.41 -38.62
C VAL A 646 26.03 10.28 -38.61
N GLU A 647 26.72 11.39 -38.89
CA GLU A 647 28.16 11.49 -38.67
C GLU A 647 28.40 11.98 -37.24
N ARG A 648 28.70 11.04 -36.33
CA ARG A 648 29.10 11.34 -34.95
C ARG A 648 30.45 10.73 -34.64
N GLU A 649 31.16 11.37 -33.73
CA GLU A 649 32.50 11.02 -33.32
C GLU A 649 32.48 9.88 -32.30
N GLU A 650 33.47 8.98 -32.33
CA GLU A 650 33.76 8.18 -31.13
C GLU A 650 34.42 9.09 -30.10
N TRP A 651 33.96 9.01 -28.85
CA TRP A 651 34.57 9.79 -27.78
C TRP A 651 35.94 9.21 -27.42
N HIS A 652 36.96 10.06 -27.46
CA HIS A 652 38.32 9.72 -27.06
C HIS A 652 38.89 10.83 -26.20
N TRP A 653 39.39 10.47 -25.02
CA TRP A 653 40.05 11.39 -24.11
C TRP A 653 41.50 10.98 -23.87
N GLU A 654 42.41 11.94 -24.04
CA GLU A 654 43.82 11.81 -23.65
C GLU A 654 44.14 12.80 -22.53
N GLU A 655 44.70 12.29 -21.43
CA GLU A 655 45.02 13.12 -20.27
C GLU A 655 46.11 14.16 -20.63
N PRO A 656 45.84 15.47 -20.47
CA PRO A 656 46.83 16.50 -20.71
C PRO A 656 48.00 16.38 -19.73
N GLY A 657 49.24 16.44 -20.23
CA GLY A 657 50.44 16.43 -19.39
C GLY A 657 50.63 17.75 -18.64
N GLU A 658 50.05 17.90 -17.45
CA GLU A 658 50.13 19.13 -16.65
C GLU A 658 51.00 19.02 -15.38
N SER A 659 51.45 20.18 -14.89
CA SER A 659 52.05 20.33 -13.56
C SER A 659 50.98 20.24 -12.46
N LEU A 660 51.33 19.73 -11.28
CA LEU A 660 50.38 19.58 -10.17
C LEU A 660 49.64 20.88 -9.83
N LYS A 661 48.30 20.80 -9.78
CA LYS A 661 47.39 21.87 -9.36
C LYS A 661 47.45 22.07 -7.84
N ARG A 662 47.03 23.22 -7.31
CA ARG A 662 47.07 23.57 -5.88
C ARG A 662 45.71 24.01 -5.36
N THR A 663 45.29 23.52 -4.21
CA THR A 663 44.01 23.93 -3.60
C THR A 663 44.07 25.38 -3.09
N PRO A 664 42.93 26.07 -2.92
CA PRO A 664 42.88 27.40 -2.30
C PRO A 664 43.48 27.45 -0.89
N LEU A 665 43.52 26.31 -0.18
CA LEU A 665 44.09 26.19 1.17
C LEU A 665 45.56 25.74 1.17
N TYR A 666 46.20 25.58 0.00
CA TYR A 666 47.58 25.09 -0.12
C TYR A 666 48.57 25.82 0.79
N GLU A 667 48.57 27.16 0.79
CA GLU A 667 49.48 27.95 1.63
C GLU A 667 49.18 27.79 3.14
N ILE A 668 47.92 27.54 3.50
CA ILE A 668 47.51 27.26 4.88
C ILE A 668 48.04 25.89 5.30
N HIS A 669 47.85 24.86 4.47
CA HIS A 669 48.37 23.51 4.75
C HIS A 669 49.89 23.54 4.95
N LYS A 670 50.61 24.20 4.05
CA LYS A 670 52.06 24.37 4.15
C LYS A 670 52.48 25.10 5.43
N LYS A 671 51.75 26.16 5.82
CA LYS A 671 52.00 26.91 7.07
C LYS A 671 51.73 26.06 8.31
N LEU A 672 50.74 25.18 8.28
CA LEU A 672 50.41 24.25 9.36
C LEU A 672 51.36 23.04 9.44
N GLY A 673 52.36 22.96 8.57
CA GLY A 673 53.36 21.88 8.56
C GLY A 673 52.92 20.62 7.81
N ALA A 674 51.88 20.71 6.98
CA ALA A 674 51.43 19.58 6.17
C ALA A 674 52.55 19.05 5.28
N LYS A 675 52.69 17.73 5.25
CA LYS A 675 53.41 17.02 4.18
C LYS A 675 52.50 16.97 2.96
N LEU A 676 52.91 17.65 1.90
CA LEU A 676 52.17 17.67 0.63
C LEU A 676 52.70 16.59 -0.30
N VAL A 677 51.80 15.86 -0.96
CA VAL A 677 52.13 14.79 -1.91
C VAL A 677 51.32 14.95 -3.19
N PRO A 678 51.82 14.46 -4.34
CA PRO A 678 51.02 14.34 -5.55
C PRO A 678 49.85 13.39 -5.32
N PHE A 679 48.63 13.84 -5.54
CA PHE A 679 47.42 13.03 -5.49
C PHE A 679 46.44 13.52 -6.55
N ALA A 680 46.06 12.65 -7.49
CA ALA A 680 45.07 12.95 -8.53
C ALA A 680 45.33 14.25 -9.34
N GLY A 681 46.61 14.57 -9.62
CA GLY A 681 46.99 15.80 -10.31
C GLY A 681 47.11 17.04 -9.42
N TRP A 682 46.94 16.91 -8.09
CA TRP A 682 47.02 18.01 -7.12
C TRP A 682 48.13 17.82 -6.08
N GLU A 683 48.62 18.93 -5.51
CA GLU A 683 49.44 18.92 -4.29
C GLU A 683 48.55 18.90 -3.03
N MET A 684 48.40 17.72 -2.41
CA MET A 684 47.45 17.49 -1.32
C MET A 684 48.14 17.19 0.02
N PRO A 685 47.60 17.66 1.17
CA PRO A 685 48.12 17.33 2.49
C PRO A 685 47.84 15.86 2.85
N VAL A 686 48.88 15.09 3.18
CA VAL A 686 48.72 13.68 3.62
C VAL A 686 48.71 13.53 5.15
N TRP A 687 49.48 14.35 5.85
CA TRP A 687 49.47 14.49 7.31
C TRP A 687 50.25 15.76 7.72
N TYR A 688 49.97 16.29 8.91
CA TYR A 688 50.57 17.47 9.53
C TYR A 688 51.56 17.11 10.64
N THR A 689 51.29 16.05 11.42
CA THR A 689 52.20 15.59 12.49
C THR A 689 52.54 14.12 12.37
N SER A 690 51.62 13.22 12.78
CA SER A 690 51.74 11.78 12.66
C SER A 690 50.36 11.12 12.59
N VAL A 691 50.28 9.95 11.96
CA VAL A 691 49.02 9.19 11.82
C VAL A 691 48.36 8.93 13.18
N SER A 692 49.14 8.63 14.23
CA SER A 692 48.59 8.36 15.56
C SER A 692 48.00 9.61 16.21
N GLU A 693 48.72 10.73 16.19
CA GLU A 693 48.25 11.97 16.80
C GLU A 693 47.03 12.53 16.08
N GLU A 694 47.00 12.48 14.76
CA GLU A 694 45.84 12.91 13.97
C GLU A 694 44.63 12.00 14.19
N HIS A 695 44.85 10.68 14.28
CA HIS A 695 43.79 9.75 14.65
C HIS A 695 43.19 10.08 16.02
N HIS A 696 44.03 10.32 17.03
CA HIS A 696 43.56 10.73 18.36
C HIS A 696 42.84 12.08 18.31
N ALA A 697 43.37 13.07 17.59
CA ALA A 697 42.76 14.39 17.47
C ALA A 697 41.35 14.34 16.85
N VAL A 698 41.12 13.55 15.81
CA VAL A 698 39.78 13.39 15.22
C VAL A 698 38.85 12.59 16.13
N ARG A 699 39.36 11.63 16.91
CA ARG A 699 38.57 10.85 17.88
C ARG A 699 38.13 11.66 19.10
N GLU A 700 38.96 12.60 19.54
CA GLU A 700 38.74 13.38 20.76
C GLU A 700 38.13 14.77 20.47
N ALA A 701 38.24 15.27 19.24
CA ALA A 701 37.72 16.57 18.82
C ALA A 701 37.00 16.50 17.46
N ALA A 702 37.54 17.14 16.43
CA ALA A 702 36.95 17.22 15.09
C ALA A 702 38.04 17.27 14.02
N GLY A 703 37.75 16.72 12.83
CA GLY A 703 38.60 16.80 11.64
C GLY A 703 37.94 17.63 10.54
N LEU A 704 38.75 18.35 9.77
CA LEU A 704 38.33 19.07 8.56
C LEU A 704 39.14 18.56 7.37
N PHE A 705 38.45 18.19 6.30
CA PHE A 705 39.07 17.75 5.05
C PHE A 705 38.99 18.84 3.99
N ASP A 706 40.11 19.11 3.32
CA ASP A 706 40.14 19.95 2.13
C ASP A 706 39.84 19.09 0.90
N VAL A 707 38.60 19.18 0.41
CA VAL A 707 38.15 18.47 -0.79
C VAL A 707 38.05 19.40 -2.01
N ALA A 708 38.66 20.59 -1.97
CA ALA A 708 38.59 21.57 -3.07
C ALA A 708 39.24 21.09 -4.39
N HIS A 709 40.00 20.00 -4.34
CA HIS A 709 40.54 19.32 -5.51
C HIS A 709 39.46 18.57 -6.32
N MET A 710 38.35 18.13 -5.71
CA MET A 710 37.24 17.47 -6.41
C MET A 710 36.54 18.43 -7.39
N GLY A 711 36.11 17.94 -8.55
CA GLY A 711 35.38 18.74 -9.53
C GLY A 711 33.93 18.96 -9.09
N VAL A 712 33.37 20.13 -9.40
CA VAL A 712 31.99 20.47 -9.04
C VAL A 712 31.31 21.17 -10.22
N PHE A 713 30.33 20.50 -10.79
CA PHE A 713 29.56 20.99 -11.94
C PHE A 713 28.13 21.30 -11.54
N GLU A 714 27.58 22.35 -12.11
CA GLU A 714 26.16 22.63 -12.10
C GLU A 714 25.54 22.08 -13.39
N VAL A 715 24.44 21.35 -13.25
CA VAL A 715 23.58 20.91 -14.36
C VAL A 715 22.20 21.51 -14.13
N SER A 716 21.77 22.40 -15.01
CA SER A 716 20.57 23.20 -14.79
C SER A 716 19.72 23.38 -16.05
N GLY A 717 18.50 23.87 -15.84
CA GLY A 717 17.51 24.10 -16.87
C GLY A 717 16.48 22.99 -16.98
N GLU A 718 15.53 23.22 -17.87
CA GLU A 718 14.31 22.42 -18.01
C GLU A 718 14.58 20.93 -18.35
N HIS A 719 15.71 20.66 -19.00
CA HIS A 719 16.11 19.31 -19.44
C HIS A 719 17.19 18.67 -18.55
N ALA A 720 17.60 19.31 -17.45
CA ALA A 720 18.68 18.84 -16.60
C ALA A 720 18.47 17.39 -16.12
N THR A 721 17.25 17.07 -15.67
CA THR A 721 16.92 15.72 -15.19
C THR A 721 17.03 14.67 -16.30
N ALA A 722 16.47 14.94 -17.49
CA ALA A 722 16.50 14.00 -18.61
C ALA A 722 17.92 13.79 -19.15
N PHE A 723 18.71 14.86 -19.20
CA PHE A 723 20.13 14.80 -19.53
C PHE A 723 20.89 13.92 -18.53
N LEU A 724 20.71 14.15 -17.24
CA LEU A 724 21.35 13.37 -16.18
C LEU A 724 20.95 11.89 -16.24
N ASP A 725 19.67 11.58 -16.41
CA ASP A 725 19.18 10.21 -16.56
C ASP A 725 19.75 9.50 -17.82
N THR A 726 20.24 10.26 -18.81
CA THR A 726 20.90 9.70 -20.00
C THR A 726 22.37 9.36 -19.74
N VAL A 727 23.09 10.19 -18.98
CA VAL A 727 24.54 10.03 -18.77
C VAL A 727 24.91 9.26 -17.49
N LEU A 728 23.94 9.01 -16.61
CA LEU A 728 24.16 8.32 -15.33
C LEU A 728 23.59 6.91 -15.30
N SER A 729 24.25 6.04 -14.55
CA SER A 729 23.76 4.70 -14.24
C SER A 729 22.57 4.66 -13.25
N ASN A 730 22.25 5.78 -12.59
CA ASN A 730 21.18 5.89 -11.59
C ASN A 730 20.26 7.06 -11.91
N TYR A 731 18.98 6.92 -11.56
CA TYR A 731 17.94 7.90 -11.89
C TYR A 731 18.04 9.18 -11.04
N ALA A 732 18.48 10.27 -11.64
CA ALA A 732 18.44 11.61 -11.04
C ALA A 732 17.00 12.06 -10.75
N ALA A 733 16.03 11.59 -11.55
CA ALA A 733 14.61 11.86 -11.35
C ALA A 733 14.04 11.38 -10.00
N TRP A 734 14.71 10.45 -9.31
CA TRP A 734 14.27 9.97 -7.99
C TRP A 734 14.67 10.88 -6.84
N LEU A 735 15.59 11.81 -7.08
CA LEU A 735 16.01 12.75 -6.05
C LEU A 735 14.89 13.75 -5.77
N GLU A 736 14.60 13.98 -4.50
CA GLU A 736 13.89 15.16 -4.03
C GLU A 736 14.88 16.30 -3.71
N ASP A 737 14.37 17.52 -3.57
CA ASP A 737 15.20 18.68 -3.24
C ASP A 737 15.96 18.46 -1.92
N GLY A 738 17.28 18.61 -1.97
CA GLY A 738 18.20 18.37 -0.85
C GLY A 738 18.72 16.93 -0.75
N GLN A 739 18.24 16.01 -1.59
CA GLN A 739 18.75 14.64 -1.64
C GLN A 739 19.95 14.50 -2.59
N SER A 740 20.66 13.39 -2.43
CA SER A 740 21.78 13.02 -3.30
C SER A 740 21.78 11.54 -3.64
N CYS A 741 22.35 11.21 -4.80
CA CYS A 741 22.60 9.83 -5.20
C CYS A 741 24.01 9.69 -5.77
N TYR A 742 24.59 8.52 -5.54
CA TYR A 742 25.83 8.10 -6.17
C TYR A 742 25.49 7.45 -7.52
N GLY A 743 26.30 7.66 -8.55
CA GLY A 743 26.09 7.08 -9.87
C GLY A 743 27.39 6.98 -10.66
N TYR A 744 27.36 6.25 -11.77
CA TYR A 744 28.49 6.15 -12.69
C TYR A 744 28.19 6.92 -13.97
N LEU A 745 29.18 7.64 -14.47
CA LEU A 745 29.22 8.06 -15.87
C LEU A 745 29.70 6.88 -16.70
N LEU A 746 28.98 6.55 -17.76
CA LEU A 746 29.26 5.39 -18.61
C LEU A 746 29.54 5.84 -20.05
N ASP A 747 30.48 5.15 -20.69
CA ASP A 747 30.69 5.25 -22.14
C ASP A 747 29.65 4.39 -22.91
N PRO A 748 29.61 4.44 -24.25
CA PRO A 748 28.65 3.68 -25.06
C PRO A 748 28.74 2.16 -24.95
N ASP A 749 29.86 1.64 -24.42
CA ASP A 749 30.11 0.22 -24.17
C ASP A 749 29.79 -0.16 -22.70
N ALA A 750 29.20 0.76 -21.95
CA ALA A 750 28.92 0.66 -20.52
C ALA A 750 30.19 0.50 -19.64
N ASN A 751 31.36 0.95 -20.11
CA ASN A 751 32.53 1.08 -19.26
C ASN A 751 32.39 2.32 -18.37
N VAL A 752 32.87 2.21 -17.14
CA VAL A 752 32.85 3.33 -16.19
C VAL A 752 33.89 4.37 -16.58
N ILE A 753 33.43 5.60 -16.83
CA ILE A 753 34.26 6.79 -17.02
C ILE A 753 34.69 7.36 -15.67
N ASP A 754 33.72 7.61 -14.79
CA ASP A 754 33.93 8.03 -13.39
C ASP A 754 32.74 7.66 -12.52
N ASP A 755 32.94 7.64 -11.20
CA ASP A 755 31.87 7.64 -10.22
C ASP A 755 31.62 9.04 -9.66
N VAL A 756 30.34 9.43 -9.56
CA VAL A 756 29.93 10.79 -9.25
C VAL A 756 28.87 10.83 -8.16
N MET A 757 28.76 11.96 -7.48
CA MET A 757 27.68 12.25 -6.54
C MET A 757 26.81 13.39 -7.08
N ILE A 758 25.52 13.12 -7.26
CA ILE A 758 24.54 14.08 -7.75
C ILE A 758 23.70 14.56 -6.57
N TYR A 759 23.56 15.87 -6.42
CA TYR A 759 22.68 16.51 -5.44
C TYR A 759 21.61 17.31 -6.18
N ARG A 760 20.34 17.08 -5.85
CA ARG A 760 19.25 17.93 -6.35
C ARG A 760 19.10 19.14 -5.45
N ARG A 761 19.17 20.34 -6.01
CA ARG A 761 19.04 21.62 -5.27
C ARG A 761 17.65 22.22 -5.39
N ARG A 762 17.03 22.09 -6.56
CA ARG A 762 15.64 22.41 -6.93
C ARG A 762 15.29 21.61 -8.20
N PRO A 763 14.03 21.60 -8.70
CA PRO A 763 13.61 20.69 -9.79
C PRO A 763 14.41 20.72 -11.09
N ASP A 764 15.00 21.86 -11.41
CA ASP A 764 15.76 22.16 -12.63
C ASP A 764 17.23 22.51 -12.32
N LEU A 765 17.76 22.11 -11.16
CA LEU A 765 19.12 22.44 -10.74
C LEU A 765 19.76 21.33 -9.91
N TYR A 766 20.87 20.82 -10.42
CA TYR A 766 21.66 19.76 -9.82
C TYR A 766 23.11 20.20 -9.65
N LEU A 767 23.74 19.63 -8.62
CA LEU A 767 25.17 19.70 -8.40
C LEU A 767 25.76 18.31 -8.62
N MET A 768 26.72 18.18 -9.53
CA MET A 768 27.48 16.97 -9.75
C MET A 768 28.88 17.15 -9.18
N VAL A 769 29.26 16.29 -8.23
CA VAL A 769 30.61 16.23 -7.68
C VAL A 769 31.32 15.05 -8.33
N VAL A 770 32.48 15.32 -8.95
CA VAL A 770 33.29 14.33 -9.70
C VAL A 770 34.68 14.17 -9.09
N ASN A 771 35.35 13.06 -9.37
CA ASN A 771 36.67 12.81 -8.83
C ASN A 771 37.71 13.78 -9.42
N ALA A 772 38.66 14.19 -8.58
CA ALA A 772 39.64 15.20 -8.94
C ALA A 772 40.52 14.85 -10.14
N SER A 773 40.88 13.57 -10.32
CA SER A 773 41.68 13.11 -11.46
C SER A 773 40.89 13.06 -12.77
N ASN A 774 39.56 13.06 -12.68
CA ASN A 774 38.67 12.89 -13.82
C ASN A 774 37.95 14.19 -14.20
N GLU A 775 38.12 15.28 -13.45
CA GLU A 775 37.42 16.55 -13.67
C GLU A 775 37.43 17.02 -15.14
N ASP A 776 38.60 17.12 -15.77
CA ASP A 776 38.71 17.58 -17.16
C ASP A 776 38.09 16.58 -18.16
N LYS A 777 38.22 15.27 -17.87
CA LYS A 777 37.68 14.16 -18.67
C LYS A 777 36.15 14.13 -18.62
N ASP A 778 35.58 14.24 -17.43
CA ASP A 778 34.14 14.19 -17.22
C ASP A 778 33.48 15.44 -17.78
N TRP A 779 34.14 16.59 -17.64
CA TRP A 779 33.69 17.84 -18.25
C TRP A 779 33.64 17.74 -19.78
N ASP A 780 34.66 17.17 -20.42
CA ASP A 780 34.67 16.95 -21.87
C ASP A 780 33.58 15.96 -22.30
N TRP A 781 33.45 14.82 -21.62
CA TRP A 781 32.39 13.83 -21.88
C TRP A 781 31.00 14.46 -21.81
N LEU A 782 30.69 15.14 -20.70
CA LEU A 782 29.37 15.75 -20.48
C LEU A 782 29.05 16.79 -21.55
N ASN A 783 30.01 17.65 -21.91
CA ASN A 783 29.80 18.63 -22.97
C ASN A 783 29.66 17.97 -24.34
N ALA A 784 30.47 16.96 -24.67
CA ALA A 784 30.38 16.25 -25.94
C ALA A 784 29.02 15.56 -26.13
N VAL A 785 28.48 14.96 -25.08
CA VAL A 785 27.13 14.37 -25.07
C VAL A 785 26.05 15.46 -25.18
N ASN A 786 26.17 16.54 -24.41
CA ASN A 786 25.22 17.64 -24.40
C ASN A 786 25.15 18.39 -25.75
N GLU A 787 26.29 18.50 -26.43
CA GLU A 787 26.43 19.07 -27.77
C GLU A 787 26.03 18.09 -28.89
N ARG A 788 25.61 16.87 -28.54
CA ARG A 788 25.19 15.80 -29.47
C ARG A 788 26.30 15.41 -30.48
N ARG A 789 27.58 15.58 -30.12
CA ARG A 789 28.74 15.33 -31.01
C ARG A 789 29.17 13.87 -31.04
N VAL A 790 29.04 13.17 -29.91
CA VAL A 790 29.58 11.81 -29.74
C VAL A 790 28.49 10.75 -29.81
N ILE A 791 28.89 9.54 -30.19
CA ILE A 791 28.05 8.34 -30.09
C ILE A 791 27.80 8.03 -28.61
N ILE A 792 26.55 7.82 -28.22
CA ILE A 792 26.15 7.39 -26.86
C ILE A 792 25.53 5.99 -26.83
N ASP A 793 25.23 5.42 -28.00
CA ASP A 793 24.71 4.06 -28.20
C ASP A 793 25.28 3.52 -29.51
N ARG A 794 26.09 2.45 -29.44
CA ARG A 794 26.76 1.90 -30.63
C ARG A 794 25.81 1.15 -31.58
N ASP A 795 24.79 0.51 -31.03
CA ASP A 795 23.80 -0.24 -31.82
C ASP A 795 22.83 0.73 -32.52
N ARG A 796 22.64 1.91 -31.93
CA ARG A 796 21.77 2.98 -32.43
C ARG A 796 22.53 4.32 -32.46
N PRO A 797 23.53 4.49 -33.35
CA PRO A 797 24.43 5.65 -33.35
C PRO A 797 23.74 7.01 -33.56
N TRP A 798 22.49 7.00 -34.02
CA TRP A 798 21.62 8.18 -34.17
C TRP A 798 20.92 8.65 -32.90
N VAL A 799 20.89 7.85 -31.83
CA VAL A 799 20.25 8.22 -30.56
C VAL A 799 21.01 9.35 -29.88
N GLN A 800 20.32 10.41 -29.46
CA GLN A 800 20.90 11.57 -28.77
C GLN A 800 20.14 11.91 -27.49
N VAL A 801 20.74 12.78 -26.66
CA VAL A 801 20.03 13.40 -25.54
C VAL A 801 18.79 14.14 -26.04
N GLU A 802 17.68 14.00 -25.30
CA GLU A 802 16.38 14.58 -25.67
C GLU A 802 16.50 16.07 -25.95
N ALA A 803 17.15 16.81 -25.05
CA ALA A 803 17.46 18.23 -25.22
C ALA A 803 18.66 18.61 -24.35
N PRO A 804 19.41 19.66 -24.72
CA PRO A 804 20.59 20.07 -23.99
C PRO A 804 20.25 20.66 -22.61
N ALA A 805 21.05 20.32 -21.61
CA ALA A 805 21.07 20.99 -20.31
C ALA A 805 22.05 22.19 -20.33
N THR A 806 21.90 23.09 -19.36
CA THR A 806 22.93 24.11 -19.08
C THR A 806 23.97 23.50 -18.16
N LEU A 807 25.22 23.42 -18.64
CA LEU A 807 26.35 22.94 -17.85
C LEU A 807 27.22 24.12 -17.43
N ARG A 808 27.63 24.16 -16.16
CA ARG A 808 28.62 25.14 -15.68
C ARG A 808 29.61 24.48 -14.74
N ASN A 809 30.91 24.67 -15.02
CA ASN A 809 31.95 24.32 -14.06
C ASN A 809 31.98 25.40 -12.97
N LEU A 810 31.78 25.00 -11.71
CA LEU A 810 31.72 25.95 -10.59
C LEU A 810 33.09 26.35 -10.05
N LYS A 811 34.18 25.80 -10.61
CA LYS A 811 35.55 26.27 -10.34
C LYS A 811 36.02 27.39 -11.27
N ASP A 812 35.32 27.60 -12.40
CA ASP A 812 35.54 28.71 -13.34
C ASP A 812 34.77 29.97 -12.89
#